data_AF-A0A2V7YP59-F1
#
_entry.id   AF-A0A2V7YP59-F1
#
_cell.length_a   1.000
_cell.length_b   1.000
_cell.length_c   1.000
_cell.angle_alpha   90.00
_cell.angle_beta   90.00
_cell.angle_gamma   90.00
#
_symmetry.space_group_name_H-M   'P 1'
#
loop_
_entity.id
_entity.type
_entity.pdbx_description
1 polymer ?
#
loop_
_entity_poly.entity_id
_entity_poly.type
_entity_poly.pdbx_seq_one_letter_code
_entity_poly.pdbx_strand_id
1 'polypeptide(L)'
;MVQTFTTELALLQSGNFVTGSLQAMGPDDACVAGSPTITRVIPITATISGSSFSGTYTGSGGGTHSFTATVNGSSMNLSVGTGDGGPLTGALTQTSTQPPASGLTGTYAGTYGETLIPCGKLAPIMFSGQVTLELVQAGNGVSGNVTATNTKRDHEDSSGNCTVTTDPNPETEVFSGVVNGNTITGFVSDGQKKHNVTATVSGNTISGTVTGDFPGESNMFTVTRSSSGTPAPAIASFTANPSTISAGDSATLTWSTINAASVSIDNGIGTQAASGSVNISPSQTTNYTLTATGPGGTTTATTTVTVTAGAPKIVIGALPSGMLQAAGASGATDSFTISNAGAAAGNVTLTQNGNFFTISPASFTIAPGASQIVGITASSQPAGTFDGTISISPAGIIVPVHLLVAAPPTAPVNPQPTAPRSDVSAPAGQNPSGSVQFKNNGTGGLTGIAVADVPWIVPQSGAINIAAGQTATVTFNIDRSQRPDGAAPNGGVSGKISLRYLTPAASKGLIALGNTPTGSVSVTIVDVVKPGTGPGSPQPLQSGEVALFIDGLRTANRFNGDLSISSRASVPSISDLQLFFTAGGNPTQLSAIPAFAPSAGVSFPAISKNVFGITGTGGGSLQVRSSQAASVALSAVVSLNDPNSAISSATALPILRSDRSIAAGDHLTFAGAQDSQTSVWIQEVSGNAGHISIQYLDANGAIVGIDSGDVPAFSAAGSAAVNGTRSIILTNDSTGSARFAGYAVINDPTTNDGWVLTDPLHQWGSASGPLIMPLVQTAPNDVYISNPSNTAAQVTLTTDVANRHHSVRPAGAGASQTMSIPPMSTSKTTLSASSGFVRLTSTSSVSAVGRVTMSAGGASFGSSLPAVPASAALASGQGKRFTGVDDSSARTVAAATPATYRSTLMLIEAAGESATVRVTLRYNFIAGATVSSQGVSSRDFSIGANQMLTIADLARSIIGAQRDAFGDLRNMQVDV
;
A
#
# COMPACT_ATOMS: atom_id res chain seq x y z
N MET A 1 4.71 -3.98 54.34
CA MET A 1 3.67 -2.97 54.61
C MET A 1 3.10 -2.53 53.28
N VAL A 2 1.77 -2.52 53.11
CA VAL A 2 1.13 -1.91 51.93
C VAL A 2 0.94 -0.43 52.28
N GLN A 3 1.61 0.46 51.57
CA GLN A 3 1.51 1.91 51.76
C GLN A 3 0.58 2.49 50.68
N THR A 4 -0.28 3.42 51.06
CA THR A 4 -1.23 4.08 50.14
C THR A 4 -0.76 5.50 49.86
N PHE A 5 -0.75 5.89 48.59
CA PHE A 5 -0.41 7.24 48.14
C PHE A 5 -1.67 7.93 47.63
N THR A 6 -1.81 9.22 47.91
CA THR A 6 -2.81 10.06 47.24
C THR A 6 -2.21 10.56 45.93
N THR A 7 -2.90 10.34 44.81
CA THR A 7 -2.40 10.70 43.49
C THR A 7 -3.38 11.59 42.72
N GLU A 8 -2.84 12.60 42.05
CA GLU A 8 -3.57 13.47 41.13
C GLU A 8 -2.87 13.47 39.77
N LEU A 9 -3.65 13.36 38.70
CA LEU A 9 -3.14 13.26 37.34
C LEU A 9 -3.76 14.34 36.46
N ALA A 10 -2.93 15.26 35.98
CA ALA A 10 -3.33 16.30 35.05
C ALA A 10 -2.82 15.94 33.64
N LEU A 11 -3.72 15.87 32.66
CA LEU A 11 -3.41 15.46 31.28
C LEU A 11 -3.89 16.49 30.26
N LEU A 12 -3.07 16.71 29.24
CA LEU A 12 -3.38 17.47 28.05
C LEU A 12 -3.17 16.57 26.83
N GLN A 13 -4.26 16.27 26.12
CA GLN A 13 -4.22 15.49 24.89
C GLN A 13 -4.02 16.40 23.67
N SER A 14 -3.12 16.02 22.78
CA SER A 14 -2.94 16.62 21.45
C SER A 14 -2.78 15.49 20.42
N GLY A 15 -3.84 15.20 19.67
CA GLY A 15 -3.88 14.07 18.74
C GLY A 15 -3.73 12.73 19.46
N ASN A 16 -2.75 11.92 19.02
CA ASN A 16 -2.41 10.62 19.64
C ASN A 16 -1.39 10.75 20.78
N PHE A 17 -1.10 11.95 21.26
CA PHE A 17 -0.16 12.17 22.35
C PHE A 17 -0.84 12.78 23.56
N VAL A 18 -0.36 12.42 24.75
CA VAL A 18 -0.76 13.00 26.02
C VAL A 18 0.48 13.52 26.73
N THR A 19 0.39 14.74 27.25
CA THR A 19 1.40 15.34 28.14
C THR A 19 0.73 15.70 29.45
N GLY A 20 1.47 15.68 30.56
CA GLY A 20 0.83 15.91 31.85
C GLY A 20 1.77 15.87 33.04
N SER A 21 1.20 15.89 34.22
CA SER A 21 1.91 15.72 35.49
C SER A 21 1.16 14.75 36.40
N LEU A 22 1.89 13.79 36.95
CA LEU A 22 1.43 12.93 38.04
C LEU A 22 1.97 13.48 39.35
N GLN A 23 1.08 13.89 40.25
CA GLN A 23 1.42 14.25 41.62
C GLN A 23 1.14 13.07 42.54
N ALA A 24 2.11 12.68 43.36
CA ALA A 24 1.97 11.61 44.35
C ALA A 24 2.38 12.11 45.74
N MET A 25 1.51 11.90 46.72
CA MET A 25 1.73 12.26 48.12
C MET A 25 1.83 10.99 48.98
N GLY A 26 2.94 10.86 49.72
CA GLY A 26 3.16 9.74 50.65
C GLY A 26 4.47 9.88 51.43
N PRO A 27 4.83 8.92 52.29
CA PRO A 27 6.03 8.98 53.12
C PRO A 27 7.31 9.03 52.26
N ASP A 28 8.29 9.87 52.66
CA ASP A 28 9.57 10.02 51.95
C ASP A 28 10.41 8.74 51.98
N ASP A 29 10.38 8.02 53.09
CA ASP A 29 10.97 6.68 53.24
C ASP A 29 9.93 5.71 53.80
N ALA A 30 9.51 4.76 52.96
CA ALA A 30 8.49 3.78 53.29
C ALA A 30 8.95 2.75 54.34
N CYS A 31 10.25 2.69 54.65
CA CYS A 31 10.84 1.78 55.64
C CYS A 31 10.93 2.40 57.04
N VAL A 32 10.70 3.71 57.20
CA VAL A 32 10.81 4.42 58.48
C VAL A 32 9.42 4.85 58.95
N ALA A 33 8.98 4.29 60.08
CA ALA A 33 7.72 4.68 60.71
C ALA A 33 7.80 6.16 61.17
N GLY A 34 6.84 6.98 60.73
CA GLY A 34 6.82 8.43 61.02
C GLY A 34 7.59 9.30 60.03
N SER A 35 8.04 8.76 58.89
CA SER A 35 8.65 9.53 57.82
C SER A 35 7.71 10.66 57.32
N PRO A 36 8.22 11.88 57.10
CA PRO A 36 7.39 13.00 56.63
C PRO A 36 6.74 12.67 55.29
N THR A 37 5.50 13.14 55.11
CA THR A 37 4.81 13.02 53.82
C THR A 37 5.37 14.05 52.86
N ILE A 38 5.90 13.59 51.73
CA ILE A 38 6.38 14.46 50.65
C ILE A 38 5.45 14.38 49.45
N THR A 39 5.46 15.45 48.66
CA THR A 39 4.74 15.53 47.39
C THR A 39 5.77 15.47 46.26
N ARG A 40 5.63 14.50 45.37
CA ARG A 40 6.47 14.39 44.16
C ARG A 40 5.62 14.71 42.93
N VAL A 41 6.13 15.56 42.05
CA VAL A 41 5.51 15.88 40.75
C VAL A 41 6.37 15.28 39.64
N ILE A 42 5.76 14.43 38.82
CA ILE A 42 6.42 13.69 37.76
C ILE A 42 5.85 14.16 36.42
N PRO A 43 6.64 14.82 35.55
CA PRO A 43 6.19 15.13 34.20
C PRO A 43 6.06 13.83 33.40
N ILE A 44 4.99 13.71 32.62
CA ILE A 44 4.72 12.53 31.81
C ILE A 44 4.42 12.89 30.36
N THR A 45 4.92 12.05 29.46
CA THR A 45 4.61 12.08 28.03
C THR A 45 4.25 10.67 27.58
N ALA A 46 3.13 10.50 26.88
CA ALA A 46 2.62 9.21 26.45
C ALA A 46 1.99 9.26 25.06
N THR A 47 1.90 8.09 24.44
CA THR A 47 1.18 7.87 23.18
C THR A 47 -0.13 7.13 23.48
N ILE A 48 -1.22 7.53 22.83
CA ILE A 48 -2.55 6.94 22.94
C ILE A 48 -2.67 5.79 21.93
N SER A 49 -3.19 4.66 22.41
CA SER A 49 -3.63 3.53 21.59
C SER A 49 -4.98 3.03 22.12
N GLY A 50 -6.05 3.34 21.38
CA GLY A 50 -7.42 3.05 21.82
C GLY A 50 -7.79 3.82 23.10
N SER A 51 -8.28 3.10 24.11
CA SER A 51 -8.61 3.66 25.43
C SER A 51 -7.43 3.70 26.40
N SER A 52 -6.23 3.33 25.97
CA SER A 52 -5.03 3.31 26.81
C SER A 52 -3.99 4.32 26.33
N PHE A 53 -3.20 4.82 27.26
CA PHE A 53 -1.99 5.57 26.93
C PHE A 53 -0.82 5.05 27.76
N SER A 54 0.36 4.98 27.15
CA SER A 54 1.57 4.51 27.80
C SER A 54 2.77 5.37 27.44
N GLY A 55 3.72 5.45 28.36
CA GLY A 55 4.89 6.29 28.22
C GLY A 55 5.97 5.94 29.24
N THR A 56 6.99 6.78 29.30
CA THR A 56 8.08 6.67 30.25
C THR A 56 8.27 7.97 31.03
N TYR A 57 8.83 7.86 32.22
CA TYR A 57 9.27 8.99 33.03
C TYR A 57 10.63 8.70 33.65
N THR A 58 11.38 9.74 34.00
CA THR A 58 12.68 9.61 34.66
C THR A 58 12.51 9.78 36.17
N GLY A 59 12.89 8.76 36.94
CA GLY A 59 12.87 8.79 38.40
C GLY A 59 13.99 9.65 38.98
N SER A 60 13.91 9.97 40.27
CA SER A 60 14.90 10.82 40.96
C SER A 60 16.34 10.24 40.99
N GLY A 61 16.51 8.95 40.70
CA GLY A 61 17.81 8.30 40.53
C GLY A 61 18.34 8.29 39.08
N GLY A 62 17.68 8.95 38.14
CA GLY A 62 18.06 8.98 36.72
C GLY A 62 17.62 7.76 35.89
N GLY A 63 16.98 6.76 36.52
CA GLY A 63 16.41 5.60 35.83
C GLY A 63 15.12 5.94 35.06
N THR A 64 14.93 5.31 33.91
CA THR A 64 13.71 5.43 33.09
C THR A 64 12.72 4.34 33.49
N HIS A 65 11.50 4.73 33.87
CA HIS A 65 10.44 3.83 34.29
C HIS A 65 9.22 3.97 33.37
N SER A 66 8.44 2.91 33.21
CA SER A 66 7.22 2.91 32.38
C SER A 66 5.99 3.28 33.19
N PHE A 67 5.00 3.86 32.50
CA PHE A 67 3.65 3.98 33.03
C PHE A 67 2.63 3.62 31.93
N THR A 68 1.51 3.06 32.35
CA THR A 68 0.37 2.75 31.48
C THR A 68 -0.91 3.14 32.20
N ALA A 69 -1.84 3.75 31.48
CA ALA A 69 -3.17 4.03 31.98
C ALA A 69 -4.23 3.59 30.97
N THR A 70 -5.34 3.05 31.47
CA THR A 70 -6.49 2.64 30.66
C THR A 70 -7.74 3.36 31.16
N VAL A 71 -8.40 4.07 30.27
CA VAL A 71 -9.61 4.86 30.54
C VAL A 71 -10.84 4.01 30.31
N ASN A 72 -11.71 3.94 31.32
CA ASN A 72 -13.00 3.24 31.31
C ASN A 72 -14.09 4.21 31.78
N GLY A 73 -14.61 5.02 30.85
CA GLY A 73 -15.57 6.09 31.17
C GLY A 73 -14.93 7.19 32.01
N SER A 74 -15.55 7.56 33.13
CA SER A 74 -15.01 8.55 34.08
C SER A 74 -13.94 7.98 35.03
N SER A 75 -13.58 6.70 34.90
CA SER A 75 -12.56 6.04 35.73
C SER A 75 -11.34 5.67 34.90
N MET A 76 -10.15 5.77 35.49
CA MET A 76 -8.88 5.47 34.86
C MET A 76 -8.07 4.53 35.75
N ASN A 77 -7.70 3.37 35.22
CA ASN A 77 -6.75 2.48 35.89
C ASN A 77 -5.33 2.86 35.51
N LEU A 78 -4.51 3.21 36.49
CA LEU A 78 -3.12 3.63 36.32
C LEU A 78 -2.18 2.53 36.85
N SER A 79 -1.10 2.27 36.12
CA SER A 79 0.01 1.40 36.49
C SER A 79 1.34 2.14 36.27
N VAL A 80 2.17 2.22 37.30
CA VAL A 80 3.46 2.93 37.28
C VAL A 80 4.57 1.99 37.73
N GLY A 81 5.58 1.80 36.88
CA GLY A 81 6.78 1.04 37.23
C GLY A 81 7.67 1.81 38.21
N THR A 82 8.21 1.12 39.21
CA THR A 82 9.01 1.73 40.30
C THR A 82 10.49 1.30 40.31
N GLY A 83 10.91 0.41 39.40
CA GLY A 83 12.29 -0.05 39.29
C GLY A 83 12.68 -1.21 40.21
N ASP A 84 12.25 -1.20 41.47
CA ASP A 84 12.76 -2.14 42.51
C ASP A 84 11.67 -3.02 43.18
N GLY A 85 10.53 -3.20 42.53
CA GLY A 85 9.40 -4.00 43.01
C GLY A 85 8.21 -3.86 42.06
N GLY A 86 7.19 -4.72 42.17
CA GLY A 86 6.04 -4.71 41.25
C GLY A 86 5.37 -3.33 41.07
N PRO A 87 4.63 -3.11 39.96
CA PRO A 87 4.10 -1.79 39.62
C PRO A 87 3.12 -1.27 40.68
N LEU A 88 3.16 0.04 40.93
CA LEU A 88 2.11 0.73 41.66
C LEU A 88 0.86 0.77 40.79
N THR A 89 -0.25 0.22 41.28
CA THR A 89 -1.53 0.23 40.57
C THR A 89 -2.59 0.98 41.37
N GLY A 90 -3.45 1.74 40.69
CA GLY A 90 -4.51 2.53 41.32
C GLY A 90 -5.58 2.98 40.34
N ALA A 91 -6.75 3.36 40.86
CA ALA A 91 -7.84 3.90 40.06
C ALA A 91 -8.03 5.40 40.35
N LEU A 92 -8.15 6.20 39.29
CA LEU A 92 -8.39 7.65 39.33
C LEU A 92 -9.79 7.93 38.78
N THR A 93 -10.50 8.90 39.34
CA THR A 93 -11.81 9.34 38.84
C THR A 93 -11.69 10.74 38.26
N GLN A 94 -12.23 10.95 37.05
CA GLN A 94 -12.22 12.24 36.36
C GLN A 94 -13.06 13.27 37.12
N THR A 95 -12.44 14.39 37.51
CA THR A 95 -13.08 15.45 38.28
C THR A 95 -13.46 16.70 37.45
N SER A 96 -13.08 16.76 36.16
CA SER A 96 -13.39 17.88 35.26
C SER A 96 -13.57 17.43 33.80
N THR A 97 -14.55 18.02 33.10
CA THR A 97 -14.93 17.70 31.71
C THR A 97 -14.84 18.90 30.74
N GLN A 98 -14.36 20.07 31.19
CA GLN A 98 -14.32 21.30 30.40
C GLN A 98 -12.88 21.65 29.95
N PRO A 99 -12.65 22.11 28.70
CA PRO A 99 -11.33 22.59 28.25
C PRO A 99 -10.88 23.81 29.11
N PRO A 100 -9.62 23.88 29.58
CA PRO A 100 -9.21 24.91 30.54
C PRO A 100 -8.99 26.30 29.90
N ALA A 101 -9.42 27.36 30.60
CA ALA A 101 -9.14 28.75 30.23
C ALA A 101 -7.74 29.19 30.70
N SER A 102 -6.91 29.71 29.80
CA SER A 102 -5.61 30.33 30.11
C SER A 102 -5.76 31.82 30.39
N GLY A 103 -5.54 32.26 31.64
CA GLY A 103 -5.78 33.66 32.01
C GLY A 103 -4.66 34.35 32.80
N LEU A 104 -4.01 33.65 33.73
CA LEU A 104 -3.18 34.29 34.76
C LEU A 104 -1.66 34.21 34.52
N THR A 105 -1.17 33.45 33.53
CA THR A 105 0.27 33.37 33.23
C THR A 105 0.84 34.73 32.84
N GLY A 106 1.81 35.27 33.57
CA GLY A 106 2.47 36.54 33.28
C GLY A 106 3.11 37.20 34.50
N THR A 107 3.77 38.34 34.29
CA THR A 107 4.38 39.13 35.37
C THR A 107 3.43 40.22 35.85
N TYR A 108 3.25 40.32 37.16
CA TYR A 108 2.45 41.32 37.86
C TYR A 108 3.36 42.13 38.77
N ALA A 109 3.08 43.42 38.90
CA ALA A 109 3.78 44.29 39.83
C ALA A 109 2.77 45.17 40.56
N GLY A 110 3.09 45.51 41.81
CA GLY A 110 2.27 46.41 42.61
C GLY A 110 2.80 46.54 44.02
N THR A 111 1.91 46.76 44.97
CA THR A 111 2.26 47.11 46.34
C THR A 111 1.68 46.13 47.35
N TYR A 112 2.36 45.97 48.47
CA TYR A 112 1.81 45.30 49.65
C TYR A 112 1.88 46.23 50.87
N GLY A 113 0.98 45.98 51.81
CA GLY A 113 0.94 46.62 53.13
C GLY A 113 0.82 45.56 54.21
N GLU A 114 1.69 45.64 55.21
CA GLU A 114 1.84 44.62 56.24
C GLU A 114 1.71 45.23 57.63
N THR A 115 0.96 44.54 58.48
CA THR A 115 0.95 44.75 59.93
C THR A 115 1.70 43.60 60.58
N LEU A 116 2.92 43.87 61.03
CA LEU A 116 3.76 42.91 61.75
C LEU A 116 3.62 43.15 63.26
N ILE A 117 3.51 42.08 64.05
CA ILE A 117 3.52 42.12 65.50
C ILE A 117 4.81 41.44 65.96
N PRO A 118 5.92 42.21 66.13
CA PRO A 118 7.24 41.60 66.30
C PRO A 118 7.29 40.64 67.48
N CYS A 119 7.63 39.39 67.16
CA CYS A 119 7.70 38.22 68.03
C CYS A 119 6.42 37.97 68.85
N GLY A 120 5.28 38.56 68.45
CA GLY A 120 4.03 38.57 69.23
C GLY A 120 4.06 39.43 70.51
N LYS A 121 5.10 40.24 70.73
CA LYS A 121 5.36 40.92 72.02
C LYS A 121 5.42 42.44 71.95
N LEU A 122 5.73 43.01 70.80
CA LEU A 122 5.81 44.46 70.62
C LEU A 122 4.52 45.04 70.03
N ALA A 123 4.36 46.36 70.16
CA ALA A 123 3.25 47.06 69.51
C ALA A 123 3.28 46.83 67.99
N PRO A 124 2.12 46.64 67.33
CA PRO A 124 2.07 46.40 65.89
C PRO A 124 2.76 47.51 65.11
N ILE A 125 3.59 47.13 64.14
CA ILE A 125 4.24 48.05 63.22
C ILE A 125 3.64 47.88 61.83
N MET A 126 3.28 48.99 61.19
CA MET A 126 2.79 48.99 59.82
C MET A 126 3.87 49.47 58.85
N PHE A 127 4.02 48.77 57.74
CA PHE A 127 4.91 49.17 56.66
C PHE A 127 4.36 48.69 55.32
N SER A 128 4.92 49.21 54.22
CA SER A 128 4.51 48.87 52.87
C SER A 128 5.71 48.80 51.95
N GLY A 129 5.61 48.00 50.90
CA GLY A 129 6.68 47.82 49.91
C GLY A 129 6.15 47.51 48.52
N GLN A 130 7.07 47.31 47.57
CA GLN A 130 6.73 46.83 46.23
C GLN A 130 6.79 45.31 46.21
N VAL A 131 5.88 44.69 45.46
CA VAL A 131 5.84 43.25 45.23
C VAL A 131 5.64 42.94 43.74
N THR A 132 6.38 41.95 43.25
CA THR A 132 6.25 41.43 41.89
C THR A 132 5.91 39.94 41.92
N LEU A 133 4.95 39.51 41.11
CA LEU A 133 4.59 38.10 40.93
C LEU A 133 4.91 37.68 39.51
N GLU A 134 5.61 36.57 39.35
CA GLU A 134 5.76 35.88 38.07
C GLU A 134 4.95 34.60 38.13
N LEU A 135 3.81 34.54 37.43
CA LEU A 135 2.88 33.41 37.52
C LEU A 135 2.84 32.61 36.23
N VAL A 136 2.67 31.30 36.39
CA VAL A 136 2.34 30.34 35.32
C VAL A 136 1.07 29.60 35.74
N GLN A 137 0.03 29.71 34.93
CA GLN A 137 -1.21 28.98 35.13
C GLN A 137 -1.28 27.78 34.19
N ALA A 138 -1.53 26.61 34.76
CA ALA A 138 -1.80 25.37 34.06
C ALA A 138 -3.12 24.77 34.61
N GLY A 139 -4.19 24.86 33.82
CA GLY A 139 -5.53 24.51 34.30
C GLY A 139 -5.99 25.40 35.45
N ASN A 140 -6.51 24.81 36.53
CA ASN A 140 -6.84 25.55 37.74
C ASN A 140 -5.62 25.79 38.64
N GLY A 141 -4.47 25.16 38.37
CA GLY A 141 -3.24 25.40 39.11
C GLY A 141 -2.55 26.68 38.68
N VAL A 142 -2.05 27.46 39.63
CA VAL A 142 -1.21 28.63 39.39
C VAL A 142 0.01 28.56 40.31
N SER A 143 1.21 28.73 39.74
CA SER A 143 2.45 28.69 40.49
C SER A 143 3.43 29.74 39.98
N GLY A 144 4.44 30.06 40.79
CA GLY A 144 5.48 30.98 40.37
C GLY A 144 6.22 31.63 41.52
N ASN A 145 6.82 32.80 41.29
CA ASN A 145 7.65 33.49 42.28
C ASN A 145 6.97 34.79 42.72
N VAL A 146 7.07 35.11 44.01
CA VAL A 146 6.71 36.39 44.60
C VAL A 146 7.99 37.04 45.10
N THR A 147 8.28 38.26 44.67
CA THR A 147 9.44 39.02 45.15
C THR A 147 8.96 40.32 45.80
N ALA A 148 9.31 40.53 47.06
CA ALA A 148 8.93 41.72 47.84
C ALA A 148 10.17 42.54 48.22
N THR A 149 9.99 43.85 48.34
CA THR A 149 11.04 44.81 48.75
C THR A 149 10.59 45.60 49.97
N ASN A 150 11.53 46.09 50.78
CA ASN A 150 11.24 46.76 52.05
C ASN A 150 10.54 45.84 53.07
N THR A 151 10.90 44.55 53.07
CA THR A 151 10.43 43.57 54.04
C THR A 151 11.13 43.75 55.38
N LYS A 152 10.47 43.32 56.47
CA LYS A 152 11.04 43.37 57.81
C LYS A 152 11.04 41.97 58.40
N ARG A 153 12.16 41.60 59.01
CA ARG A 153 12.30 40.38 59.80
C ARG A 153 12.40 40.74 61.26
N ASP A 154 11.64 40.04 62.08
CA ASP A 154 11.77 40.03 63.52
C ASP A 154 12.57 38.81 63.99
N HIS A 155 13.35 38.98 65.05
CA HIS A 155 14.10 37.90 65.66
C HIS A 155 14.04 38.03 67.17
N GLU A 156 13.57 36.96 67.82
CA GLU A 156 13.63 36.81 69.27
C GLU A 156 14.92 36.08 69.65
N ASP A 157 15.78 36.76 70.43
CA ASP A 157 16.98 36.13 70.95
C ASP A 157 16.66 35.14 72.09
N SER A 158 17.67 34.38 72.51
CA SER A 158 17.53 33.41 73.60
C SER A 158 17.18 34.01 74.97
N SER A 159 17.22 35.35 75.11
CA SER A 159 16.82 36.08 76.32
C SER A 159 15.39 36.63 76.24
N GLY A 160 14.69 36.38 75.13
CA GLY A 160 13.31 36.78 74.91
C GLY A 160 13.13 38.21 74.37
N ASN A 161 14.22 38.88 73.98
CA ASN A 161 14.18 40.21 73.39
C ASN A 161 13.91 40.13 71.89
N CYS A 162 12.90 40.87 71.44
CA CYS A 162 12.55 40.94 70.03
C CYS A 162 13.25 42.14 69.35
N THR A 163 13.93 41.88 68.25
CA THR A 163 14.54 42.90 67.39
C THR A 163 13.89 42.88 66.02
N VAL A 164 13.72 44.06 65.39
CA VAL A 164 13.19 44.18 64.03
C VAL A 164 14.26 44.78 63.14
N THR A 165 14.55 44.11 62.03
CA THR A 165 15.49 44.56 61.00
C THR A 165 14.79 44.65 59.66
N THR A 166 15.07 45.70 58.89
CA THR A 166 14.60 45.82 57.49
C THR A 166 15.58 45.06 56.60
N ASP A 167 15.10 44.20 55.71
CA ASP A 167 15.97 43.54 54.74
C ASP A 167 16.35 44.54 53.63
N PRO A 168 17.66 44.82 53.42
CA PRO A 168 18.09 45.69 52.34
C PRO A 168 17.92 45.08 50.94
N ASN A 169 17.71 43.77 50.82
CA ASN A 169 17.55 43.06 49.54
C ASN A 169 16.09 42.63 49.30
N PRO A 170 15.67 42.47 48.03
CA PRO A 170 14.38 41.86 47.73
C PRO A 170 14.33 40.40 48.22
N GLU A 171 13.29 40.03 48.93
CA GLU A 171 13.02 38.65 49.34
C GLU A 171 12.15 37.97 48.28
N THR A 172 12.54 36.77 47.84
CA THR A 172 11.80 35.98 46.85
C THR A 172 11.31 34.67 47.46
N GLU A 173 10.00 34.45 47.36
CA GLU A 173 9.30 33.26 47.85
C GLU A 173 8.57 32.53 46.72
N VAL A 174 8.28 31.26 46.93
CA VAL A 174 7.53 30.43 45.97
C VAL A 174 6.03 30.53 46.24
N PHE A 175 5.27 30.86 45.21
CA PHE A 175 3.82 30.89 45.20
C PHE A 175 3.24 29.62 44.56
N SER A 176 2.22 29.05 45.21
CA SER A 176 1.43 27.96 44.65
C SER A 176 -0.02 28.06 45.09
N GLY A 177 -0.96 27.90 44.16
CA GLY A 177 -2.38 27.99 44.46
C GLY A 177 -3.27 27.40 43.38
N VAL A 178 -4.56 27.43 43.68
CA VAL A 178 -5.63 26.96 42.80
C VAL A 178 -6.61 28.11 42.54
N VAL A 179 -7.02 28.25 41.29
CA VAL A 179 -7.99 29.20 40.78
C VAL A 179 -9.38 28.54 40.79
N ASN A 180 -10.32 29.16 41.48
CA ASN A 180 -11.73 28.78 41.47
C ASN A 180 -12.61 30.01 41.21
N GLY A 181 -13.14 30.13 39.99
CA GLY A 181 -13.78 31.35 39.51
C GLY A 181 -12.80 32.53 39.52
N ASN A 182 -13.16 33.61 40.21
CA ASN A 182 -12.30 34.79 40.39
C ASN A 182 -11.45 34.71 41.67
N THR A 183 -11.40 33.58 42.37
CA THR A 183 -10.69 33.46 43.65
C THR A 183 -9.47 32.56 43.49
N ILE A 184 -8.35 32.95 44.11
CA ILE A 184 -7.14 32.13 44.24
C ILE A 184 -6.97 31.76 45.71
N THR A 185 -6.82 30.47 45.99
CA THR A 185 -6.47 29.96 47.31
C THR A 185 -5.18 29.15 47.21
N GLY A 186 -4.21 29.44 48.06
CA GLY A 186 -2.89 28.84 47.96
C GLY A 186 -1.99 29.15 49.15
N PHE A 187 -0.68 29.10 48.93
CA PHE A 187 0.32 29.49 49.91
C PHE A 187 1.53 30.16 49.24
N VAL A 188 2.23 30.99 50.01
CA VAL A 188 3.61 31.40 49.76
C VAL A 188 4.54 30.69 50.74
N SER A 189 5.76 30.40 50.30
CA SER A 189 6.74 29.60 51.04
C SER A 189 8.15 30.13 50.82
N ASP A 190 8.86 30.38 51.92
CA ASP A 190 10.30 30.70 51.96
C ASP A 190 11.18 29.43 51.95
N GLY A 191 10.55 28.25 52.03
CA GLY A 191 11.21 26.94 52.06
C GLY A 191 11.27 26.32 53.46
N GLN A 192 10.91 27.07 54.50
CA GLN A 192 10.82 26.64 55.91
C GLN A 192 9.38 26.71 56.44
N LYS A 193 8.65 27.79 56.13
CA LYS A 193 7.28 28.03 56.55
C LYS A 193 6.35 28.29 55.35
N LYS A 194 5.05 28.09 55.58
CA LYS A 194 3.99 28.33 54.59
C LYS A 194 2.96 29.29 55.15
N HIS A 195 2.67 30.34 54.39
CA HIS A 195 1.63 31.31 54.71
C HIS A 195 0.48 31.17 53.73
N ASN A 196 -0.75 31.05 54.24
CA ASN A 196 -1.92 30.86 53.40
C ASN A 196 -2.24 32.16 52.65
N VAL A 197 -2.54 32.02 51.36
CA VAL A 197 -2.95 33.12 50.48
C VAL A 197 -4.39 32.94 50.09
N THR A 198 -5.18 34.01 50.25
CA THR A 198 -6.50 34.13 49.64
C THR A 198 -6.55 35.41 48.82
N ALA A 199 -6.80 35.32 47.52
CA ALA A 199 -6.80 36.47 46.63
C ALA A 199 -7.99 36.44 45.66
N THR A 200 -8.34 37.59 45.11
CA THR A 200 -9.37 37.76 44.09
C THR A 200 -8.78 38.37 42.83
N VAL A 201 -9.21 37.88 41.68
CA VAL A 201 -8.84 38.33 40.35
C VAL A 201 -9.94 39.25 39.80
N SER A 202 -9.55 40.47 39.45
CA SER A 202 -10.41 41.45 38.78
C SER A 202 -9.68 42.03 37.56
N GLY A 203 -10.02 41.53 36.36
CA GLY A 203 -9.31 41.87 35.13
C GLY A 203 -7.83 41.48 35.19
N ASN A 204 -6.94 42.45 35.00
CA ASN A 204 -5.48 42.25 35.06
C ASN A 204 -4.90 42.43 36.47
N THR A 205 -5.74 42.60 37.49
CA THR A 205 -5.33 42.90 38.87
C THR A 205 -5.66 41.73 39.79
N ILE A 206 -4.67 41.32 40.59
CA ILE A 206 -4.81 40.34 41.67
C ILE A 206 -4.70 41.10 42.98
N SER A 207 -5.64 40.90 43.90
CA SER A 207 -5.57 41.49 45.25
C SER A 207 -5.97 40.47 46.30
N GLY A 208 -5.23 40.40 47.40
CA GLY A 208 -5.45 39.35 48.38
C GLY A 208 -4.75 39.58 49.70
N THR A 209 -4.95 38.61 50.59
CA THR A 209 -4.38 38.55 51.93
C THR A 209 -3.41 37.38 52.02
N VAL A 210 -2.30 37.59 52.70
CA VAL A 210 -1.41 36.53 53.19
C VAL A 210 -1.48 36.51 54.72
N THR A 211 -1.58 35.32 55.32
CA THR A 211 -1.61 35.16 56.78
C THR A 211 -0.22 35.37 57.37
N GLY A 212 -0.07 36.24 58.37
CA GLY A 212 1.20 36.39 59.10
C GLY A 212 1.53 35.20 60.01
N ASP A 213 2.68 35.27 60.68
CA ASP A 213 3.20 34.25 61.59
C ASP A 213 2.43 34.22 62.93
N PHE A 214 1.86 35.36 63.34
CA PHE A 214 1.12 35.50 64.60
C PHE A 214 -0.35 35.96 64.40
N PRO A 215 -1.28 35.57 65.31
CA PRO A 215 -2.67 36.03 65.24
C PRO A 215 -2.79 37.56 65.33
N GLY A 216 -3.41 38.17 64.32
CA GLY A 216 -3.58 39.62 64.23
C GLY A 216 -2.63 40.30 63.24
N GLU A 217 -1.65 39.57 62.71
CA GLU A 217 -0.86 40.02 61.56
C GLU A 217 -1.66 39.88 60.27
N SER A 218 -1.55 40.90 59.41
CA SER A 218 -2.25 40.92 58.12
C SER A 218 -1.34 41.52 57.08
N ASN A 219 -1.17 40.79 55.97
CA ASN A 219 -0.44 41.27 54.81
C ASN A 219 -1.38 41.35 53.61
N MET A 220 -1.66 42.55 53.14
CA MET A 220 -2.56 42.83 52.00
C MET A 220 -1.71 43.19 50.79
N PHE A 221 -1.93 42.55 49.65
CA PHE A 221 -1.24 42.89 48.41
C PHE A 221 -2.21 43.21 47.28
N THR A 222 -1.78 44.07 46.37
CA THR A 222 -2.44 44.38 45.10
C THR A 222 -1.39 44.47 44.01
N VAL A 223 -1.51 43.64 42.98
CA VAL A 223 -0.60 43.62 41.82
C VAL A 223 -1.37 43.65 40.51
N THR A 224 -0.84 44.38 39.54
CA THR A 224 -1.42 44.50 38.19
C THR A 224 -0.43 43.97 37.16
N ARG A 225 -0.95 43.23 36.17
CA ARG A 225 -0.15 42.60 35.13
C ARG A 225 0.59 43.65 34.30
N SER A 226 1.92 43.59 34.31
CA SER A 226 2.79 44.63 33.73
C SER A 226 3.12 44.38 32.25
N SER A 227 2.88 43.18 31.73
CA SER A 227 2.89 42.88 30.29
C SER A 227 2.15 41.58 29.97
N SER A 228 1.33 41.58 28.90
CA SER A 228 0.87 40.34 28.27
C SER A 228 2.00 39.81 27.38
N GLY A 229 3.04 39.23 27.97
CA GLY A 229 3.98 38.43 27.21
C GLY A 229 3.24 37.22 26.66
N THR A 230 2.78 37.28 25.42
CA THR A 230 2.29 36.10 24.71
C THR A 230 3.42 35.07 24.71
N PRO A 231 3.18 33.82 25.16
CA PRO A 231 4.24 32.83 25.24
C PRO A 231 4.90 32.65 23.87
N ALA A 232 6.23 32.70 23.83
CA ALA A 232 6.97 32.41 22.60
C ALA A 232 6.64 30.98 22.12
N PRO A 233 6.56 30.73 20.81
CA PRO A 233 6.39 29.38 20.30
C PRO A 233 7.60 28.52 20.67
N ALA A 234 7.35 27.27 21.06
CA ALA A 234 8.39 26.28 21.33
C ALA A 234 8.23 25.11 20.35
N ILE A 235 9.35 24.57 19.86
CA ILE A 235 9.35 23.36 19.01
C ILE A 235 9.63 22.17 19.93
N ALA A 236 8.61 21.36 20.19
CA ALA A 236 8.70 20.19 21.06
C ALA A 236 9.45 19.03 20.38
N SER A 237 9.29 18.87 19.07
CA SER A 237 10.04 17.90 18.27
C SER A 237 10.14 18.34 16.82
N PHE A 238 11.25 18.00 16.17
CA PHE A 238 11.41 18.06 14.71
C PHE A 238 12.42 17.00 14.28
N THR A 239 11.96 15.95 13.60
CA THR A 239 12.77 14.78 13.27
C THR A 239 12.55 14.31 11.83
N ALA A 240 13.54 13.61 11.28
CA ALA A 240 13.44 12.93 9.98
C ALA A 240 13.54 11.41 10.16
N ASN A 241 12.65 10.65 9.50
CA ASN A 241 12.70 9.19 9.52
C ASN A 241 12.42 8.57 8.12
N PRO A 242 13.36 7.79 7.56
CA PRO A 242 14.75 7.61 8.02
C PRO A 242 15.57 8.92 7.86
N SER A 243 16.56 9.13 8.73
CA SER A 243 17.47 10.30 8.67
C SER A 243 18.61 10.13 7.65
N THR A 244 18.75 8.95 7.07
CA THR A 244 19.68 8.63 5.99
C THR A 244 18.95 7.89 4.87
N ILE A 245 19.08 8.36 3.65
CA ILE A 245 18.43 7.80 2.45
C ILE A 245 19.40 7.72 1.28
N SER A 246 19.11 6.89 0.28
CA SER A 246 19.82 6.97 -1.00
C SER A 246 19.21 8.08 -1.86
N ALA A 247 19.97 8.65 -2.79
CA ALA A 247 19.41 9.60 -3.75
C ALA A 247 18.24 8.96 -4.55
N GLY A 248 17.05 9.54 -4.44
CA GLY A 248 15.81 9.02 -5.05
C GLY A 248 14.84 8.34 -4.08
N ASP A 249 15.28 8.01 -2.86
CA ASP A 249 14.41 7.51 -1.79
C ASP A 249 13.61 8.66 -1.12
N SER A 250 12.77 8.33 -0.14
CA SER A 250 11.99 9.32 0.61
C SER A 250 12.20 9.22 2.12
N ALA A 251 12.11 10.35 2.80
CA ALA A 251 12.08 10.46 4.25
C ALA A 251 10.82 11.21 4.70
N THR A 252 10.39 11.00 5.94
CA THR A 252 9.28 11.74 6.54
C THR A 252 9.84 12.71 7.58
N LEU A 253 9.57 14.01 7.43
CA LEU A 253 9.78 14.99 8.48
C LEU A 253 8.54 15.02 9.38
N THR A 254 8.73 15.00 10.70
CA THR A 254 7.65 15.08 11.69
C THR A 254 7.96 16.15 12.72
N TRP A 255 6.99 16.99 13.06
CA TRP A 255 7.17 18.05 14.05
C TRP A 255 5.98 18.23 14.98
N SER A 256 6.27 18.80 16.15
CA SER A 256 5.28 19.27 17.11
C SER A 256 5.71 20.59 17.71
N THR A 257 4.78 21.54 17.84
CA THR A 257 5.05 22.85 18.43
C THR A 257 4.02 23.23 19.50
N ILE A 258 4.40 24.14 20.38
CA ILE A 258 3.59 24.70 21.47
C ILE A 258 3.53 26.21 21.23
N ASN A 259 2.35 26.83 21.38
CA ASN A 259 2.13 28.28 21.20
C ASN A 259 2.48 28.82 19.79
N ALA A 260 2.70 27.95 18.79
CA ALA A 260 2.82 28.36 17.40
C ALA A 260 1.44 28.37 16.73
N ALA A 261 1.14 29.47 16.03
CA ALA A 261 -0.04 29.59 15.17
C ALA A 261 0.20 28.94 13.79
N SER A 262 1.46 28.92 13.32
CA SER A 262 1.85 28.30 12.06
C SER A 262 3.31 27.84 12.13
N VAL A 263 3.70 26.89 11.28
CA VAL A 263 5.12 26.63 11.00
C VAL A 263 5.42 26.86 9.53
N SER A 264 6.68 27.11 9.19
CA SER A 264 7.18 27.06 7.82
C SER A 264 8.46 26.25 7.79
N ILE A 265 8.58 25.34 6.82
CA ILE A 265 9.80 24.57 6.60
C ILE A 265 10.45 25.05 5.31
N ASP A 266 11.76 25.25 5.34
CA ASP A 266 12.55 25.68 4.17
C ASP A 266 12.64 24.59 3.08
N ASN A 267 13.54 24.77 2.11
CA ASN A 267 13.76 23.84 0.99
C ASN A 267 12.49 23.55 0.16
N GLY A 268 11.61 24.55 0.03
CA GLY A 268 10.42 24.49 -0.84
C GLY A 268 9.19 23.82 -0.23
N ILE A 269 9.22 23.42 1.04
CA ILE A 269 8.07 22.81 1.73
C ILE A 269 7.02 23.86 2.14
N GLY A 270 7.47 25.04 2.59
CA GLY A 270 6.61 26.17 2.91
C GLY A 270 5.80 26.02 4.20
N THR A 271 4.71 26.78 4.29
CA THR A 271 3.86 26.87 5.49
C THR A 271 3.08 25.58 5.74
N GLN A 272 3.08 25.13 6.99
CA GLN A 272 2.37 23.95 7.45
C GLN A 272 1.63 24.22 8.78
N ALA A 273 0.78 23.27 9.20
CA ALA A 273 0.12 23.31 10.50
C ALA A 273 1.11 23.26 11.67
N ALA A 274 0.71 23.79 12.83
CA ALA A 274 1.55 23.89 14.03
C ALA A 274 2.23 22.56 14.42
N SER A 275 1.55 21.44 14.22
CA SER A 275 2.11 20.09 14.35
C SER A 275 1.69 19.25 13.16
N GLY A 276 2.57 18.36 12.68
CA GLY A 276 2.29 17.59 11.48
C GLY A 276 3.47 16.74 10.99
N SER A 277 3.32 16.18 9.80
CA SER A 277 4.37 15.48 9.09
C SER A 277 4.30 15.74 7.58
N VAL A 278 5.44 15.61 6.89
CA VAL A 278 5.53 15.75 5.43
C VAL A 278 6.58 14.81 4.86
N ASN A 279 6.29 14.20 3.72
CA ASN A 279 7.25 13.37 2.99
C ASN A 279 8.11 14.24 2.07
N ILE A 280 9.40 13.89 2.01
CA ILE A 280 10.42 14.59 1.23
C ILE A 280 11.30 13.58 0.49
N SER A 281 11.89 14.01 -0.63
CA SER A 281 12.84 13.21 -1.43
C SER A 281 14.03 14.06 -1.88
N PRO A 282 14.91 14.48 -0.94
CA PRO A 282 16.07 15.29 -1.31
C PRO A 282 17.05 14.49 -2.19
N SER A 283 17.64 15.13 -3.20
CA SER A 283 18.63 14.52 -4.09
C SER A 283 20.07 14.62 -3.56
N GLN A 284 20.30 15.44 -2.54
CA GLN A 284 21.57 15.63 -1.85
C GLN A 284 21.32 15.80 -0.35
N THR A 285 22.32 15.58 0.49
CA THR A 285 22.21 15.80 1.94
C THR A 285 21.68 17.21 2.20
N THR A 286 20.48 17.28 2.78
CA THR A 286 19.74 18.52 2.94
C THR A 286 19.43 18.74 4.41
N ASN A 287 19.74 19.93 4.90
CA ASN A 287 19.38 20.36 6.24
C ASN A 287 18.06 21.14 6.15
N TYR A 288 17.04 20.68 6.88
CA TYR A 288 15.73 21.32 6.91
C TYR A 288 15.61 22.17 8.16
N THR A 289 15.10 23.38 8.01
CA THR A 289 14.83 24.33 9.10
C THR A 289 13.33 24.55 9.23
N LEU A 290 12.78 24.20 10.38
CA LEU A 290 11.41 24.52 10.76
C LEU A 290 11.40 25.85 11.51
N THR A 291 10.54 26.77 11.08
CA THR A 291 10.29 28.07 11.72
C THR A 291 8.86 28.07 12.27
N ALA A 292 8.71 27.98 13.59
CA ALA A 292 7.45 28.09 14.29
C ALA A 292 7.14 29.56 14.59
N THR A 293 5.97 30.05 14.20
CA THR A 293 5.53 31.43 14.39
C THR A 293 4.28 31.46 15.24
N GLY A 294 4.27 32.31 16.27
CA GLY A 294 3.12 32.51 17.14
C GLY A 294 3.02 33.95 17.65
N PRO A 295 1.97 34.26 18.41
CA PRO A 295 1.77 35.60 18.97
C PRO A 295 2.90 36.10 19.89
N GLY A 296 3.75 35.19 20.38
CA GLY A 296 4.92 35.49 21.21
C GLY A 296 6.26 35.57 20.45
N GLY A 297 6.24 35.54 19.11
CA GLY A 297 7.44 35.61 18.27
C GLY A 297 7.66 34.36 17.42
N THR A 298 8.93 34.05 17.12
CA THR A 298 9.32 32.90 16.27
C THR A 298 10.44 32.08 16.90
N THR A 299 10.40 30.76 16.73
CA THR A 299 11.45 29.82 17.14
C THR A 299 11.80 28.91 15.96
N THR A 300 13.06 28.47 15.87
CA THR A 300 13.52 27.58 14.80
C THR A 300 14.17 26.29 15.32
N ALA A 301 14.04 25.20 14.57
CA ALA A 301 14.73 23.93 14.81
C ALA A 301 15.19 23.32 13.48
N THR A 302 16.24 22.50 13.51
CA THR A 302 16.79 21.87 12.30
C THR A 302 16.83 20.35 12.40
N THR A 303 16.61 19.67 11.28
CA THR A 303 16.89 18.23 11.14
C THR A 303 17.55 17.96 9.79
N THR A 304 18.53 17.05 9.77
CA THR A 304 19.27 16.70 8.56
C THR A 304 18.77 15.39 7.98
N VAL A 305 18.54 15.37 6.67
CA VAL A 305 18.43 14.13 5.90
C VAL A 305 19.72 13.93 5.14
N THR A 306 20.48 12.92 5.53
CA THR A 306 21.71 12.52 4.85
C THR A 306 21.36 11.75 3.60
N VAL A 307 21.78 12.24 2.44
CA VAL A 307 21.64 11.50 1.17
C VAL A 307 22.99 10.92 0.84
N THR A 308 23.09 9.59 0.88
CA THR A 308 24.29 8.93 0.37
C THR A 308 24.27 9.00 -1.15
N ALA A 309 25.38 9.45 -1.74
CA ALA A 309 25.56 9.39 -3.19
C ALA A 309 25.46 7.91 -3.59
N GLY A 310 24.37 7.52 -4.25
CA GLY A 310 24.15 6.14 -4.62
C GLY A 310 25.27 5.65 -5.55
N ALA A 311 25.65 4.38 -5.45
CA ALA A 311 26.63 3.80 -6.37
C ALA A 311 26.02 3.63 -7.78
N PRO A 312 26.84 3.61 -8.85
CA PRO A 312 26.36 3.10 -10.14
C PRO A 312 25.91 1.64 -9.99
N LYS A 313 24.74 1.33 -10.54
CA LYS A 313 24.20 -0.04 -10.56
C LYS A 313 24.07 -0.45 -12.01
N ILE A 314 25.13 -1.06 -12.53
CA ILE A 314 25.22 -1.49 -13.93
C ILE A 314 24.47 -2.80 -14.10
N VAL A 315 23.58 -2.82 -15.08
CA VAL A 315 22.63 -3.91 -15.30
C VAL A 315 22.48 -4.17 -16.80
N ILE A 316 22.09 -5.38 -17.21
CA ILE A 316 21.75 -5.71 -18.61
C ILE A 316 20.24 -5.66 -18.79
N GLY A 317 19.75 -4.82 -19.70
CA GLY A 317 18.33 -4.70 -20.02
C GLY A 317 17.82 -5.71 -21.05
N ALA A 318 18.71 -6.24 -21.90
CA ALA A 318 18.37 -7.27 -22.88
C ALA A 318 19.60 -8.10 -23.25
N LEU A 319 19.47 -9.43 -23.32
CA LEU A 319 20.52 -10.34 -23.77
C LEU A 319 20.59 -10.41 -25.31
N PRO A 320 21.77 -10.77 -25.89
CA PRO A 320 21.89 -11.08 -27.30
C PRO A 320 20.89 -12.16 -27.72
N SER A 321 20.29 -11.98 -28.89
CA SER A 321 19.31 -12.93 -29.43
C SER A 321 19.93 -14.06 -30.26
N GLY A 322 21.26 -14.12 -30.39
CA GLY A 322 21.98 -15.06 -31.24
C GLY A 322 22.11 -14.58 -32.68
N MET A 323 23.28 -14.85 -33.27
CA MET A 323 23.63 -14.50 -34.65
C MET A 323 23.55 -15.73 -35.57
N LEU A 324 23.18 -15.50 -36.82
CA LEU A 324 23.10 -16.52 -37.86
C LEU A 324 23.80 -16.01 -39.12
N GLN A 325 24.67 -16.82 -39.73
CA GLN A 325 25.32 -16.47 -40.99
C GLN A 325 25.61 -17.69 -41.87
N ALA A 326 25.86 -17.45 -43.16
CA ALA A 326 26.36 -18.48 -44.07
C ALA A 326 27.86 -18.76 -43.83
N ALA A 327 28.34 -19.96 -44.20
CA ALA A 327 29.76 -20.30 -44.10
C ALA A 327 30.64 -19.33 -44.91
N GLY A 328 31.70 -18.80 -44.27
CA GLY A 328 32.59 -17.80 -44.88
C GLY A 328 31.99 -16.39 -44.99
N ALA A 329 30.73 -16.19 -44.59
CA ALA A 329 30.15 -14.85 -44.47
C ALA A 329 30.58 -14.18 -43.16
N SER A 330 30.60 -12.85 -43.14
CA SER A 330 30.82 -12.04 -41.94
C SER A 330 29.78 -10.92 -41.87
N GLY A 331 29.70 -10.24 -40.73
CA GLY A 331 28.84 -9.07 -40.56
C GLY A 331 27.43 -9.37 -40.08
N ALA A 332 27.12 -10.60 -39.65
CA ALA A 332 25.89 -10.82 -38.88
C ALA A 332 25.96 -9.99 -37.59
N THR A 333 24.87 -9.32 -37.24
CA THR A 333 24.84 -8.40 -36.10
C THR A 333 23.85 -8.87 -35.04
N ASP A 334 24.16 -8.53 -33.81
CA ASP A 334 23.28 -8.64 -32.66
C ASP A 334 23.60 -7.49 -31.69
N SER A 335 22.87 -7.38 -30.59
CA SER A 335 23.16 -6.38 -29.59
C SER A 335 22.64 -6.78 -28.23
N PHE A 336 23.15 -6.11 -27.21
CA PHE A 336 22.60 -6.16 -25.87
C PHE A 336 22.57 -4.74 -25.29
N THR A 337 21.73 -4.53 -24.29
CA THR A 337 21.58 -3.21 -23.66
C THR A 337 22.12 -3.24 -22.25
N ILE A 338 22.96 -2.27 -21.90
CA ILE A 338 23.43 -2.01 -20.55
C ILE A 338 22.67 -0.78 -20.02
N SER A 339 22.16 -0.83 -18.81
CA SER A 339 21.53 0.31 -18.15
C SER A 339 22.22 0.59 -16.81
N ASN A 340 22.11 1.83 -16.34
CA ASN A 340 22.52 2.20 -14.99
C ASN A 340 21.29 2.49 -14.14
N ALA A 341 20.91 1.53 -13.32
CA ALA A 341 19.80 1.66 -12.37
C ALA A 341 20.23 2.34 -11.06
N GLY A 342 21.48 2.80 -10.96
CA GLY A 342 22.04 3.46 -9.79
C GLY A 342 21.87 4.97 -9.86
N ALA A 343 22.07 5.63 -8.73
CA ALA A 343 21.91 7.08 -8.62
C ALA A 343 23.15 7.90 -8.99
N ALA A 344 24.29 7.25 -9.28
CA ALA A 344 25.50 7.90 -9.82
C ALA A 344 25.92 7.32 -11.17
N ALA A 345 26.65 8.11 -11.96
CA ALA A 345 27.21 7.66 -13.23
C ALA A 345 28.21 6.51 -13.02
N GLY A 346 28.23 5.55 -13.94
CA GLY A 346 29.13 4.39 -13.87
C GLY A 346 30.02 4.29 -15.10
N ASN A 347 31.30 3.98 -14.89
CA ASN A 347 32.21 3.63 -15.97
C ASN A 347 32.13 2.13 -16.23
N VAL A 348 31.93 1.76 -17.49
CA VAL A 348 31.77 0.38 -17.94
C VAL A 348 32.86 0.03 -18.92
N THR A 349 33.53 -1.11 -18.69
CA THR A 349 34.49 -1.71 -19.61
C THR A 349 34.03 -3.11 -19.98
N LEU A 350 34.07 -3.42 -21.27
CA LEU A 350 33.65 -4.70 -21.84
C LEU A 350 34.87 -5.47 -22.34
N THR A 351 35.00 -6.72 -21.91
CA THR A 351 36.04 -7.63 -22.37
C THR A 351 35.39 -8.78 -23.12
N GLN A 352 35.74 -8.92 -24.40
CA GLN A 352 35.29 -10.01 -25.23
C GLN A 352 36.10 -11.30 -24.95
N ASN A 353 35.38 -12.41 -24.76
CA ASN A 353 35.94 -13.76 -24.62
C ASN A 353 35.37 -14.66 -25.74
N GLY A 354 36.13 -14.78 -26.82
CA GLY A 354 35.76 -15.51 -28.03
C GLY A 354 36.38 -14.84 -29.24
N ASN A 355 36.73 -15.59 -30.28
CA ASN A 355 37.43 -15.06 -31.46
C ASN A 355 36.50 -14.88 -32.69
N PHE A 356 35.20 -15.10 -32.53
CA PHE A 356 34.25 -15.12 -33.64
C PHE A 356 33.38 -13.87 -33.78
N PHE A 357 33.53 -12.87 -32.91
CA PHE A 357 32.76 -11.63 -32.97
C PHE A 357 33.62 -10.40 -32.63
N THR A 358 33.02 -9.21 -32.63
CA THR A 358 33.59 -7.94 -32.15
C THR A 358 32.50 -7.16 -31.43
N ILE A 359 32.89 -6.23 -30.56
CA ILE A 359 31.96 -5.39 -29.77
C ILE A 359 32.22 -3.90 -30.00
N SER A 360 31.16 -3.09 -30.00
CA SER A 360 31.29 -1.63 -30.04
C SER A 360 30.07 -0.93 -29.39
N PRO A 361 30.27 0.06 -28.49
CA PRO A 361 31.54 0.50 -27.91
C PRO A 361 32.07 -0.50 -26.86
N ALA A 362 33.40 -0.56 -26.66
CA ALA A 362 34.03 -1.44 -25.67
C ALA A 362 34.22 -0.78 -24.28
N SER A 363 34.17 0.55 -24.18
CA SER A 363 34.16 1.27 -22.90
C SER A 363 33.36 2.56 -23.00
N PHE A 364 32.60 2.91 -21.97
CA PHE A 364 31.79 4.14 -21.92
C PHE A 364 31.39 4.49 -20.49
N THR A 365 30.93 5.73 -20.28
CA THR A 365 30.30 6.17 -19.04
C THR A 365 28.79 6.26 -19.23
N ILE A 366 28.02 5.74 -18.27
CA ILE A 366 26.56 5.72 -18.32
C ILE A 366 25.98 6.52 -17.15
N ALA A 367 25.21 7.57 -17.45
CA ALA A 367 24.57 8.40 -16.44
C ALA A 367 23.48 7.63 -15.65
N PRO A 368 23.09 8.08 -14.44
CA PRO A 368 21.94 7.53 -13.72
C PRO A 368 20.70 7.42 -14.60
N GLY A 369 20.05 6.25 -14.60
CA GLY A 369 18.88 5.94 -15.44
C GLY A 369 19.16 5.78 -16.93
N ALA A 370 20.35 6.10 -17.43
CA ALA A 370 20.64 5.97 -18.86
C ALA A 370 20.82 4.50 -19.28
N SER A 371 20.65 4.25 -20.57
CA SER A 371 20.90 2.96 -21.23
C SER A 371 21.89 3.15 -22.40
N GLN A 372 22.75 2.18 -22.60
CA GLN A 372 23.72 2.08 -23.69
C GLN A 372 23.50 0.77 -24.44
N ILE A 373 23.30 0.85 -25.76
CA ILE A 373 23.29 -0.32 -26.63
C ILE A 373 24.73 -0.66 -27.02
N VAL A 374 25.09 -1.93 -26.91
CA VAL A 374 26.37 -2.48 -27.36
C VAL A 374 26.10 -3.36 -28.56
N GLY A 375 26.66 -3.00 -29.71
CA GLY A 375 26.60 -3.79 -30.93
C GLY A 375 27.59 -4.96 -30.88
N ILE A 376 27.15 -6.11 -31.35
CA ILE A 376 27.94 -7.32 -31.57
C ILE A 376 27.97 -7.57 -33.07
N THR A 377 29.14 -7.83 -33.64
CA THR A 377 29.29 -8.17 -35.06
C THR A 377 30.12 -9.43 -35.23
N ALA A 378 29.55 -10.44 -35.88
CA ALA A 378 30.20 -11.70 -36.19
C ALA A 378 31.30 -11.55 -37.26
N SER A 379 32.41 -12.23 -37.02
CA SER A 379 33.50 -12.43 -37.97
C SER A 379 33.21 -13.62 -38.89
N SER A 380 34.00 -13.76 -39.97
CA SER A 380 33.91 -14.93 -40.85
C SER A 380 34.34 -16.21 -40.13
N GLN A 381 33.51 -17.23 -40.22
CA GLN A 381 33.71 -18.52 -39.56
C GLN A 381 33.35 -19.69 -40.49
N PRO A 382 33.93 -20.88 -40.30
CA PRO A 382 33.50 -22.10 -40.98
C PRO A 382 32.12 -22.57 -40.46
N ALA A 383 31.50 -23.50 -41.17
CA ALA A 383 30.22 -24.08 -40.74
C ALA A 383 30.35 -24.73 -39.35
N GLY A 384 29.41 -24.45 -38.46
CA GLY A 384 29.44 -24.89 -37.07
C GLY A 384 28.66 -23.97 -36.13
N THR A 385 28.71 -24.28 -34.83
CA THR A 385 28.19 -23.44 -33.76
C THR A 385 29.32 -22.92 -32.90
N PHE A 386 29.26 -21.65 -32.54
CA PHE A 386 30.28 -20.97 -31.74
C PHE A 386 29.63 -20.28 -30.56
N ASP A 387 30.20 -20.50 -29.37
CA ASP A 387 29.75 -19.94 -28.10
C ASP A 387 30.89 -19.11 -27.50
N GLY A 388 30.56 -17.92 -27.01
CA GLY A 388 31.50 -16.97 -26.41
C GLY A 388 30.81 -16.12 -25.35
N THR A 389 31.57 -15.25 -24.68
CA THR A 389 31.02 -14.38 -23.64
C THR A 389 31.60 -12.97 -23.70
N ILE A 390 30.91 -12.01 -23.09
CA ILE A 390 31.39 -10.64 -22.86
C ILE A 390 31.37 -10.40 -21.35
N SER A 391 32.53 -10.14 -20.76
CA SER A 391 32.65 -9.76 -19.34
C SER A 391 32.54 -8.25 -19.17
N ILE A 392 31.79 -7.82 -18.16
CA ILE A 392 31.49 -6.40 -17.89
C ILE A 392 32.09 -6.00 -16.55
N SER A 393 33.00 -5.03 -16.55
CA SER A 393 33.66 -4.48 -15.36
C SER A 393 33.15 -3.05 -15.06
N PRO A 394 33.00 -2.66 -13.78
CA PRO A 394 33.31 -3.41 -12.55
C PRO A 394 32.19 -4.35 -12.07
N ALA A 395 31.08 -4.44 -12.80
CA ALA A 395 29.88 -5.17 -12.37
C ALA A 395 30.07 -6.69 -12.23
N GLY A 396 31.08 -7.28 -12.86
CA GLY A 396 31.33 -8.72 -12.86
C GLY A 396 30.29 -9.53 -13.64
N ILE A 397 29.53 -8.90 -14.54
CA ILE A 397 28.45 -9.55 -15.31
C ILE A 397 29.03 -10.25 -16.54
N ILE A 398 28.50 -11.42 -16.91
CA ILE A 398 28.93 -12.20 -18.09
C ILE A 398 27.76 -12.37 -19.05
N VAL A 399 27.85 -11.82 -20.26
CA VAL A 399 26.82 -11.93 -21.30
C VAL A 399 27.19 -13.03 -22.30
N PRO A 400 26.34 -14.05 -22.53
CA PRO A 400 26.60 -15.08 -23.53
C PRO A 400 26.37 -14.56 -24.96
N VAL A 401 27.17 -15.06 -25.91
CA VAL A 401 27.07 -14.76 -27.34
C VAL A 401 27.08 -16.07 -28.12
N HIS A 402 26.10 -16.24 -29.00
CA HIS A 402 25.93 -17.46 -29.80
C HIS A 402 25.95 -17.13 -31.29
N LEU A 403 26.63 -17.96 -32.08
CA LEU A 403 26.66 -17.88 -33.54
C LEU A 403 26.43 -19.27 -34.16
N LEU A 404 25.44 -19.36 -35.06
CA LEU A 404 25.31 -20.49 -35.98
C LEU A 404 25.80 -20.10 -37.37
N VAL A 405 26.67 -20.93 -37.91
CA VAL A 405 27.14 -20.84 -39.28
C VAL A 405 26.68 -22.08 -40.05
N ALA A 406 25.74 -21.91 -40.97
CA ALA A 406 25.19 -23.01 -41.75
C ALA A 406 24.73 -22.54 -43.14
N ALA A 407 24.54 -23.49 -44.06
CA ALA A 407 23.98 -23.19 -45.37
C ALA A 407 22.48 -22.84 -45.24
N PRO A 408 21.99 -21.77 -45.90
CA PRO A 408 20.56 -21.50 -45.95
C PRO A 408 19.79 -22.67 -46.59
N PRO A 409 18.58 -22.99 -46.10
CA PRO A 409 17.78 -24.06 -46.68
C PRO A 409 17.38 -23.74 -48.12
N THR A 410 17.31 -24.76 -48.97
CA THR A 410 16.94 -24.62 -50.40
C THR A 410 15.42 -24.60 -50.64
N ALA A 411 14.63 -24.99 -49.63
CA ALA A 411 13.17 -25.04 -49.68
C ALA A 411 12.54 -24.39 -48.43
N PRO A 412 11.29 -23.91 -48.50
CA PRO A 412 10.60 -23.23 -47.39
C PRO A 412 10.65 -24.00 -46.07
N VAL A 413 10.95 -23.29 -44.99
CA VAL A 413 10.86 -23.79 -43.59
C VAL A 413 9.74 -23.05 -42.87
N ASN A 414 9.02 -23.74 -41.99
CA ASN A 414 7.94 -23.14 -41.18
C ASN A 414 7.91 -23.77 -39.79
N PRO A 415 8.85 -23.43 -38.90
CA PRO A 415 8.86 -23.93 -37.54
C PRO A 415 7.72 -23.31 -36.73
N GLN A 416 7.00 -24.14 -35.99
CA GLN A 416 5.95 -23.76 -35.05
C GLN A 416 6.17 -24.48 -33.73
N PRO A 417 5.99 -23.83 -32.57
CA PRO A 417 6.06 -24.51 -31.30
C PRO A 417 4.83 -25.41 -31.14
N THR A 418 5.00 -26.59 -30.54
CA THR A 418 3.84 -27.47 -30.29
C THR A 418 2.97 -26.98 -29.13
N ALA A 419 3.52 -26.14 -28.27
CA ALA A 419 2.83 -25.45 -27.19
C ALA A 419 3.41 -24.02 -27.02
N PRO A 420 2.57 -23.01 -26.73
CA PRO A 420 3.02 -21.62 -26.59
C PRO A 420 3.76 -21.36 -25.27
N ARG A 421 3.60 -22.26 -24.28
CA ARG A 421 4.14 -22.14 -22.92
C ARG A 421 4.57 -23.51 -22.39
N SER A 422 5.68 -23.56 -21.66
CA SER A 422 6.17 -24.73 -20.93
C SER A 422 6.47 -24.35 -19.48
N ASP A 423 5.97 -25.15 -18.54
CA ASP A 423 6.05 -24.89 -17.11
C ASP A 423 6.93 -25.94 -16.43
N VAL A 424 7.85 -25.50 -15.59
CA VAL A 424 8.63 -26.34 -14.67
C VAL A 424 8.36 -25.90 -13.23
N SER A 425 8.25 -26.86 -12.31
CA SER A 425 7.97 -26.59 -10.90
C SER A 425 8.77 -27.50 -9.99
N ALA A 426 9.40 -26.92 -8.98
CA ALA A 426 10.20 -27.63 -7.98
C ALA A 426 10.25 -26.85 -6.66
N PRO A 427 10.41 -27.52 -5.51
CA PRO A 427 10.60 -26.86 -4.20
C PRO A 427 11.80 -25.91 -4.19
N ALA A 428 11.85 -25.02 -3.20
CA ALA A 428 13.00 -24.13 -2.99
C ALA A 428 14.31 -24.93 -2.85
N GLY A 429 15.40 -24.42 -3.43
CA GLY A 429 16.72 -25.06 -3.42
C GLY A 429 16.98 -26.11 -4.50
N GLN A 430 16.00 -26.41 -5.37
CA GLN A 430 16.19 -27.31 -6.50
C GLN A 430 16.15 -26.56 -7.84
N ASN A 431 17.04 -26.94 -8.76
CA ASN A 431 17.10 -26.45 -10.13
C ASN A 431 16.43 -27.46 -11.07
N PRO A 432 15.19 -27.20 -11.54
CA PRO A 432 14.51 -28.12 -12.45
C PRO A 432 15.07 -28.06 -13.88
N SER A 433 14.74 -29.08 -14.68
CA SER A 433 14.99 -29.13 -16.12
C SER A 433 13.67 -29.33 -16.86
N GLY A 434 13.60 -28.87 -18.10
CA GLY A 434 12.41 -29.01 -18.95
C GLY A 434 12.74 -29.24 -20.41
N SER A 435 11.69 -29.28 -21.23
CA SER A 435 11.83 -29.32 -22.67
C SER A 435 10.70 -28.56 -23.38
N VAL A 436 10.99 -28.14 -24.61
CA VAL A 436 10.03 -27.59 -25.57
C VAL A 436 10.17 -28.32 -26.89
N GLN A 437 9.14 -28.27 -27.73
CA GLN A 437 9.15 -28.93 -29.02
C GLN A 437 8.80 -27.96 -30.14
N PHE A 438 9.53 -28.08 -31.25
CA PHE A 438 9.30 -27.32 -32.47
C PHE A 438 9.03 -28.27 -33.63
N LYS A 439 7.92 -28.07 -34.32
CA LYS A 439 7.56 -28.81 -35.54
C LYS A 439 7.86 -27.96 -36.76
N ASN A 440 8.60 -28.51 -37.72
CA ASN A 440 8.82 -27.85 -39.01
C ASN A 440 7.70 -28.25 -39.99
N ASN A 441 6.73 -27.36 -40.18
CA ASN A 441 5.64 -27.54 -41.14
C ASN A 441 6.03 -27.15 -42.58
N GLY A 442 7.30 -26.82 -42.83
CA GLY A 442 7.84 -26.52 -44.15
C GLY A 442 8.21 -27.77 -44.94
N THR A 443 8.71 -27.54 -46.16
CA THR A 443 9.15 -28.59 -47.11
C THR A 443 10.66 -28.76 -47.15
N GLY A 444 11.43 -27.80 -46.62
CA GLY A 444 12.88 -27.88 -46.45
C GLY A 444 13.31 -28.31 -45.05
N GLY A 445 14.53 -28.84 -44.92
CA GLY A 445 15.17 -29.07 -43.62
C GLY A 445 15.58 -27.75 -42.97
N LEU A 446 15.36 -27.62 -41.66
CA LEU A 446 15.70 -26.45 -40.87
C LEU A 446 16.94 -26.72 -40.02
N THR A 447 17.85 -25.76 -39.98
CA THR A 447 18.96 -25.72 -39.01
C THR A 447 18.88 -24.41 -38.22
N GLY A 448 18.97 -24.51 -36.90
CA GLY A 448 18.86 -23.37 -35.99
C GLY A 448 19.63 -23.55 -34.70
N ILE A 449 19.51 -22.58 -33.80
CA ILE A 449 20.03 -22.61 -32.42
C ILE A 449 18.95 -22.13 -31.46
N ALA A 450 18.97 -22.66 -30.24
CA ALA A 450 18.11 -22.20 -29.16
C ALA A 450 18.83 -21.15 -28.32
N VAL A 451 18.14 -20.05 -28.04
CA VAL A 451 18.64 -18.96 -27.19
C VAL A 451 17.57 -18.60 -26.16
N ALA A 452 17.99 -18.15 -24.97
CA ALA A 452 17.10 -17.62 -23.96
C ALA A 452 17.21 -16.09 -23.88
N ASP A 453 16.11 -15.43 -23.54
CA ASP A 453 16.09 -13.97 -23.28
C ASP A 453 16.45 -13.62 -21.83
N VAL A 454 16.56 -14.63 -20.96
CA VAL A 454 16.92 -14.54 -19.55
C VAL A 454 18.06 -15.51 -19.21
N PRO A 455 18.94 -15.16 -18.27
CA PRO A 455 20.12 -15.96 -17.96
C PRO A 455 19.85 -17.23 -17.13
N TRP A 456 18.74 -17.26 -16.39
CA TRP A 456 18.36 -18.41 -15.57
C TRP A 456 17.74 -19.56 -16.37
N ILE A 457 17.48 -19.36 -17.67
CA ILE A 457 17.11 -20.43 -18.59
C ILE A 457 18.33 -20.77 -19.43
N VAL A 458 18.82 -22.00 -19.29
CA VAL A 458 19.99 -22.49 -20.02
C VAL A 458 19.53 -23.54 -21.03
N PRO A 459 19.24 -23.17 -22.29
CA PRO A 459 18.90 -24.13 -23.33
C PRO A 459 20.11 -25.00 -23.70
N GLN A 460 19.86 -26.18 -24.27
CA GLN A 460 20.93 -26.99 -24.85
C GLN A 460 21.72 -26.20 -25.89
N SER A 461 23.05 -26.33 -25.88
CA SER A 461 23.93 -25.72 -26.87
C SER A 461 24.01 -26.54 -28.15
N GLY A 462 24.51 -25.91 -29.22
CA GLY A 462 24.72 -26.56 -30.51
C GLY A 462 23.55 -26.44 -31.50
N ALA A 463 23.74 -27.02 -32.68
CA ALA A 463 22.81 -26.91 -33.80
C ALA A 463 21.59 -27.82 -33.61
N ILE A 464 20.41 -27.26 -33.86
CA ILE A 464 19.12 -27.97 -33.87
C ILE A 464 18.72 -28.19 -35.32
N ASN A 465 18.62 -29.46 -35.72
CA ASN A 465 18.21 -29.85 -37.06
C ASN A 465 16.79 -30.44 -37.04
N ILE A 466 15.90 -29.91 -37.89
CA ILE A 466 14.51 -30.34 -38.00
C ILE A 466 14.19 -30.61 -39.46
N ALA A 467 14.08 -31.89 -39.83
CA ALA A 467 13.66 -32.28 -41.17
C ALA A 467 12.22 -31.82 -41.48
N ALA A 468 11.87 -31.74 -42.75
CA ALA A 468 10.53 -31.36 -43.20
C ALA A 468 9.45 -32.28 -42.58
N GLY A 469 8.40 -31.69 -42.03
CA GLY A 469 7.30 -32.39 -41.35
C GLY A 469 7.64 -32.99 -39.97
N GLN A 470 8.91 -32.95 -39.54
CA GLN A 470 9.36 -33.55 -38.28
C GLN A 470 9.29 -32.55 -37.11
N THR A 471 9.31 -33.11 -35.90
CA THR A 471 9.38 -32.36 -34.63
C THR A 471 10.71 -32.62 -33.96
N ALA A 472 11.36 -31.57 -33.46
CA ALA A 472 12.54 -31.69 -32.61
C ALA A 472 12.26 -31.20 -31.19
N THR A 473 12.86 -31.88 -30.21
CA THR A 473 12.80 -31.51 -28.80
C THR A 473 14.04 -30.71 -28.43
N VAL A 474 13.83 -29.59 -27.73
CA VAL A 474 14.87 -28.75 -27.16
C VAL A 474 14.79 -28.82 -25.65
N THR A 475 15.83 -29.33 -25.00
CA THR A 475 15.93 -29.39 -23.54
C THR A 475 16.56 -28.11 -22.99
N PHE A 476 16.24 -27.82 -21.73
CA PHE A 476 16.82 -26.69 -21.00
C PHE A 476 16.90 -26.97 -19.50
N ASN A 477 17.84 -26.31 -18.83
CA ASN A 477 17.97 -26.31 -17.38
C ASN A 477 17.60 -24.94 -16.81
N ILE A 478 17.09 -24.94 -15.58
CA ILE A 478 16.87 -23.71 -14.82
C ILE A 478 18.00 -23.53 -13.82
N ASP A 479 18.62 -22.35 -13.82
CA ASP A 479 19.54 -21.92 -12.76
C ASP A 479 18.87 -20.85 -11.90
N ARG A 480 18.28 -21.28 -10.77
CA ARG A 480 17.56 -20.36 -9.86
C ARG A 480 18.47 -19.37 -9.15
N SER A 481 19.79 -19.57 -9.13
CA SER A 481 20.72 -18.56 -8.61
C SER A 481 20.74 -17.29 -9.45
N GLN A 482 20.39 -17.42 -10.75
CA GLN A 482 20.34 -16.34 -11.73
C GLN A 482 18.92 -15.76 -11.87
N ARG A 483 17.96 -16.25 -11.07
CA ARG A 483 16.59 -15.72 -11.08
C ARG A 483 16.54 -14.31 -10.53
N PRO A 484 15.49 -13.56 -10.92
CA PRO A 484 15.10 -12.32 -10.29
C PRO A 484 15.18 -12.22 -8.77
N ASP A 485 14.74 -13.30 -8.12
CA ASP A 485 14.57 -13.49 -6.70
C ASP A 485 15.56 -14.52 -6.15
N GLY A 486 16.70 -14.74 -6.83
CA GLY A 486 17.68 -15.79 -6.55
C GLY A 486 18.17 -15.90 -5.09
N ALA A 487 18.17 -14.80 -4.34
CA ALA A 487 18.52 -14.77 -2.92
C ALA A 487 17.47 -15.45 -2.02
N ALA A 488 16.19 -15.40 -2.41
CA ALA A 488 15.09 -16.05 -1.72
C ALA A 488 13.96 -16.38 -2.72
N PRO A 489 14.16 -17.37 -3.61
CA PRO A 489 13.22 -17.62 -4.71
C PRO A 489 11.84 -18.00 -4.19
N ASN A 490 10.79 -17.37 -4.70
CA ASN A 490 9.41 -17.66 -4.33
C ASN A 490 8.48 -17.50 -5.53
N GLY A 491 7.54 -18.43 -5.70
CA GLY A 491 6.58 -18.40 -6.80
C GLY A 491 7.23 -18.46 -8.19
N GLY A 492 6.50 -17.94 -9.17
CA GLY A 492 6.74 -18.07 -10.60
C GLY A 492 7.44 -16.86 -11.22
N VAL A 493 8.41 -17.13 -12.09
CA VAL A 493 8.99 -16.17 -13.04
C VAL A 493 8.93 -16.75 -14.45
N SER A 494 8.93 -15.88 -15.46
CA SER A 494 8.85 -16.30 -16.86
C SER A 494 9.97 -15.70 -17.71
N GLY A 495 10.36 -16.44 -18.73
CA GLY A 495 11.29 -16.05 -19.79
C GLY A 495 10.90 -16.75 -21.09
N LYS A 496 11.72 -16.66 -22.14
CA LYS A 496 11.46 -17.28 -23.44
C LYS A 496 12.67 -18.06 -23.93
N ILE A 497 12.42 -19.19 -24.56
CA ILE A 497 13.37 -19.85 -25.45
C ILE A 497 12.95 -19.55 -26.88
N SER A 498 13.87 -19.02 -27.67
CA SER A 498 13.68 -18.77 -29.10
C SER A 498 14.53 -19.73 -29.92
N LEU A 499 13.92 -20.39 -30.91
CA LEU A 499 14.62 -21.06 -31.98
C LEU A 499 14.92 -20.02 -33.08
N ARG A 500 16.19 -19.64 -33.21
CA ARG A 500 16.69 -18.82 -34.32
C ARG A 500 17.09 -19.75 -35.46
N TYR A 501 16.63 -19.49 -36.67
CA TYR A 501 16.87 -20.37 -37.81
C TYR A 501 17.14 -19.61 -39.12
N LEU A 502 17.83 -20.27 -40.05
CA LEU A 502 18.03 -19.77 -41.41
C LEU A 502 16.76 -19.97 -42.24
N THR A 503 16.43 -19.01 -43.10
CA THR A 503 15.33 -19.12 -44.09
C THR A 503 15.90 -19.16 -45.51
N PRO A 504 15.15 -19.66 -46.50
CA PRO A 504 15.63 -19.71 -47.87
C PRO A 504 15.99 -18.33 -48.41
N ALA A 505 17.04 -18.28 -49.23
CA ALA A 505 17.36 -17.09 -50.01
C ALA A 505 16.18 -16.74 -50.94
N ALA A 506 15.74 -15.48 -50.95
CA ALA A 506 14.82 -15.01 -51.98
C ALA A 506 15.48 -15.27 -53.35
N SER A 507 14.73 -15.88 -54.28
CA SER A 507 15.26 -16.48 -55.51
C SER A 507 15.89 -15.53 -56.54
N LYS A 508 16.16 -14.26 -56.19
CA LYS A 508 16.75 -13.25 -57.08
C LYS A 508 17.62 -12.27 -56.31
N GLY A 509 18.94 -12.37 -56.49
CA GLY A 509 19.92 -11.34 -56.12
C GLY A 509 20.97 -11.84 -55.14
N LEU A 510 22.24 -11.54 -55.45
CA LEU A 510 23.38 -11.74 -54.56
C LEU A 510 23.04 -11.20 -53.16
N ILE A 511 23.01 -12.09 -52.16
CA ILE A 511 22.89 -11.68 -50.76
C ILE A 511 24.17 -10.90 -50.45
N ALA A 512 24.05 -9.59 -50.21
CA ALA A 512 25.15 -8.81 -49.67
C ALA A 512 25.60 -9.44 -48.34
N LEU A 513 26.91 -9.64 -48.17
CA LEU A 513 27.53 -10.08 -46.92
C LEU A 513 27.01 -9.19 -45.77
N GLY A 514 26.14 -9.76 -44.93
CA GLY A 514 25.46 -9.05 -43.82
C GLY A 514 23.94 -9.29 -43.74
N ASN A 515 23.27 -9.67 -44.83
CA ASN A 515 21.80 -9.86 -44.87
C ASN A 515 21.38 -11.33 -45.05
N THR A 516 21.86 -12.22 -44.19
CA THR A 516 21.39 -13.62 -44.21
C THR A 516 19.90 -13.65 -43.84
N PRO A 517 19.00 -14.24 -44.65
CA PRO A 517 17.59 -14.35 -44.32
C PRO A 517 17.39 -15.24 -43.08
N THR A 518 16.79 -14.70 -42.02
CA THR A 518 16.63 -15.40 -40.75
C THR A 518 15.20 -15.32 -40.24
N GLY A 519 14.82 -16.31 -39.43
CA GLY A 519 13.57 -16.33 -38.69
C GLY A 519 13.79 -16.62 -37.21
N SER A 520 12.74 -16.39 -36.43
CA SER A 520 12.71 -16.71 -35.00
C SER A 520 11.31 -17.17 -34.62
N VAL A 521 11.23 -18.17 -33.75
CA VAL A 521 9.99 -18.61 -33.12
C VAL A 521 10.25 -18.92 -31.65
N SER A 522 9.31 -18.60 -30.77
CA SER A 522 9.57 -18.59 -29.32
C SER A 522 8.52 -19.36 -28.52
N VAL A 523 8.94 -19.89 -27.37
CA VAL A 523 8.09 -20.52 -26.36
C VAL A 523 8.33 -19.84 -25.02
N THR A 524 7.25 -19.47 -24.33
CA THR A 524 7.34 -18.95 -22.95
C THR A 524 7.68 -20.08 -22.00
N ILE A 525 8.71 -19.90 -21.18
CA ILE A 525 9.08 -20.81 -20.10
C ILE A 525 8.68 -20.18 -18.78
N VAL A 526 8.06 -20.96 -17.91
CA VAL A 526 7.71 -20.53 -16.55
C VAL A 526 8.37 -21.46 -15.55
N ASP A 527 9.18 -20.90 -14.64
CA ASP A 527 9.72 -21.63 -13.49
C ASP A 527 8.98 -21.24 -12.21
N VAL A 528 8.41 -22.23 -11.52
CA VAL A 528 7.67 -22.05 -10.27
C VAL A 528 8.42 -22.67 -9.09
N VAL A 529 8.83 -21.84 -8.14
CA VAL A 529 9.27 -22.28 -6.82
C VAL A 529 8.01 -22.57 -6.02
N LYS A 530 7.65 -23.85 -5.92
CA LYS A 530 6.42 -24.24 -5.24
C LYS A 530 6.61 -24.34 -3.73
N PRO A 531 5.65 -23.84 -2.93
CA PRO A 531 5.59 -24.13 -1.50
C PRO A 531 5.28 -25.62 -1.25
N GLY A 532 5.50 -26.06 -0.01
CA GLY A 532 5.10 -27.39 0.42
C GLY A 532 3.58 -27.57 0.37
N THR A 533 3.13 -28.77 -0.01
CA THR A 533 1.71 -29.13 -0.09
C THR A 533 1.44 -30.42 0.67
N GLY A 534 0.30 -30.49 1.36
CA GLY A 534 -0.16 -31.69 2.04
C GLY A 534 -1.68 -31.71 2.20
N PRO A 535 -2.28 -32.82 2.67
CA PRO A 535 -3.70 -32.84 2.98
C PRO A 535 -4.00 -31.87 4.13
N GLY A 536 -5.08 -31.10 4.01
CA GLY A 536 -5.51 -30.19 5.07
C GLY A 536 -6.79 -29.46 4.72
N SER A 537 -7.74 -29.42 5.66
CA SER A 537 -8.99 -28.68 5.52
C SER A 537 -8.97 -27.38 6.34
N PRO A 538 -9.61 -26.32 5.85
CA PRO A 538 -9.79 -25.09 6.61
C PRO A 538 -10.70 -25.34 7.82
N GLN A 539 -10.41 -24.69 8.95
CA GLN A 539 -11.32 -24.64 10.09
C GLN A 539 -12.49 -23.67 9.79
N PRO A 540 -13.62 -23.73 10.51
CA PRO A 540 -14.64 -22.69 10.43
C PRO A 540 -14.06 -21.28 10.66
N LEU A 541 -14.71 -20.24 10.11
CA LEU A 541 -14.24 -18.87 10.28
C LEU A 541 -14.41 -18.40 11.74
N GLN A 542 -13.38 -17.77 12.30
CA GLN A 542 -13.50 -17.10 13.58
C GLN A 542 -14.30 -15.80 13.45
N SER A 543 -14.82 -15.27 14.56
CA SER A 543 -15.54 -13.99 14.56
C SER A 543 -14.65 -12.87 14.02
N GLY A 544 -15.15 -12.14 13.01
CA GLY A 544 -14.41 -11.06 12.35
C GLY A 544 -13.33 -11.52 11.35
N GLU A 545 -13.12 -12.83 11.19
CA GLU A 545 -12.15 -13.34 10.24
C GLU A 545 -12.68 -13.27 8.80
N VAL A 546 -11.81 -12.81 7.88
CA VAL A 546 -12.12 -12.73 6.45
C VAL A 546 -11.32 -13.78 5.69
N ALA A 547 -12.03 -14.68 5.02
CA ALA A 547 -11.45 -15.59 4.03
C ALA A 547 -11.73 -15.07 2.62
N LEU A 548 -10.75 -15.28 1.73
CA LEU A 548 -10.81 -14.88 0.33
C LEU A 548 -10.93 -16.16 -0.51
N PHE A 549 -11.86 -16.21 -1.44
CA PHE A 549 -12.12 -17.38 -2.28
C PHE A 549 -11.98 -17.03 -3.75
N ILE A 550 -11.42 -17.96 -4.51
CA ILE A 550 -11.21 -17.86 -5.94
C ILE A 550 -11.66 -19.17 -6.56
N ASP A 551 -12.83 -19.15 -7.19
CA ASP A 551 -13.36 -20.33 -7.89
C ASP A 551 -13.03 -20.29 -9.37
N GLY A 552 -13.18 -21.44 -10.03
CA GLY A 552 -12.96 -21.56 -11.47
C GLY A 552 -11.49 -21.59 -11.88
N LEU A 553 -10.55 -21.62 -10.93
CA LEU A 553 -9.14 -21.88 -11.21
C LEU A 553 -8.99 -23.28 -11.81
N ARG A 554 -8.50 -23.36 -13.05
CA ARG A 554 -8.35 -24.61 -13.79
C ARG A 554 -7.09 -24.61 -14.63
N THR A 555 -6.54 -25.81 -14.83
CA THR A 555 -5.45 -26.06 -15.77
C THR A 555 -5.84 -27.19 -16.70
N ALA A 556 -6.05 -26.87 -17.98
CA ALA A 556 -6.35 -27.83 -19.04
C ALA A 556 -5.46 -27.54 -20.26
N ASN A 557 -5.52 -28.35 -21.32
CA ASN A 557 -4.59 -28.27 -22.46
C ASN A 557 -4.39 -26.86 -23.07
N ARG A 558 -5.34 -25.94 -22.91
CA ARG A 558 -5.26 -24.55 -23.39
C ARG A 558 -5.52 -23.48 -22.32
N PHE A 559 -5.84 -23.87 -21.07
CA PHE A 559 -6.21 -22.96 -19.99
C PHE A 559 -5.18 -22.96 -18.88
N ASN A 560 -4.77 -21.78 -18.41
CA ASN A 560 -3.91 -21.63 -17.23
C ASN A 560 -4.54 -20.66 -16.23
N GLY A 561 -4.87 -21.17 -15.04
CA GLY A 561 -5.29 -20.37 -13.88
C GLY A 561 -4.09 -19.85 -13.11
N ASP A 562 -3.76 -18.58 -13.30
CA ASP A 562 -2.64 -17.91 -12.66
C ASP A 562 -3.14 -17.13 -11.44
N LEU A 563 -2.42 -17.23 -10.31
CA LEU A 563 -2.67 -16.44 -9.10
C LEU A 563 -1.54 -15.44 -8.89
N SER A 564 -1.85 -14.21 -8.49
CA SER A 564 -0.88 -13.22 -8.05
C SER A 564 -1.29 -12.68 -6.68
N ILE A 565 -0.32 -12.61 -5.77
CA ILE A 565 -0.50 -12.20 -4.38
C ILE A 565 0.50 -11.09 -4.09
N SER A 566 0.10 -10.04 -3.38
CA SER A 566 1.04 -9.08 -2.80
C SER A 566 0.55 -8.56 -1.45
N SER A 567 1.48 -8.08 -0.63
CA SER A 567 1.18 -7.32 0.58
C SER A 567 0.90 -5.89 0.19
N ARG A 568 0.19 -5.11 1.00
CA ARG A 568 0.04 -3.65 0.80
C ARG A 568 1.26 -2.90 1.35
N ALA A 569 1.52 -1.70 0.82
CA ALA A 569 2.78 -0.98 1.07
C ALA A 569 3.08 -0.68 2.54
N SER A 570 2.02 -0.46 3.32
CA SER A 570 2.07 0.06 4.69
C SER A 570 2.07 -1.01 5.78
N VAL A 571 2.18 -2.30 5.41
CA VAL A 571 1.96 -3.42 6.34
C VAL A 571 3.26 -4.23 6.51
N PRO A 572 3.57 -4.75 7.71
CA PRO A 572 4.65 -5.72 7.91
C PRO A 572 4.55 -6.93 6.97
N SER A 573 5.61 -7.72 6.89
CA SER A 573 5.60 -8.99 6.13
C SER A 573 4.42 -9.88 6.55
N ILE A 574 3.70 -10.41 5.57
CA ILE A 574 2.61 -11.37 5.80
C ILE A 574 3.25 -12.75 5.95
N SER A 575 3.17 -13.36 7.14
CA SER A 575 3.87 -14.60 7.47
C SER A 575 2.97 -15.82 7.67
N ASP A 576 1.66 -15.63 7.69
CA ASP A 576 0.66 -16.66 8.04
C ASP A 576 -0.28 -17.01 6.89
N LEU A 577 0.11 -16.70 5.64
CA LEU A 577 -0.74 -16.88 4.48
C LEU A 577 -0.89 -18.37 4.13
N GLN A 578 -2.12 -18.86 4.23
CA GLN A 578 -2.48 -20.25 3.96
C GLN A 578 -3.38 -20.34 2.72
N LEU A 579 -3.08 -21.32 1.88
CA LEU A 579 -3.84 -21.66 0.69
C LEU A 579 -4.48 -23.04 0.85
N PHE A 580 -5.80 -23.12 0.77
CA PHE A 580 -6.56 -24.36 0.74
C PHE A 580 -7.17 -24.52 -0.64
N PHE A 581 -6.80 -25.57 -1.36
CA PHE A 581 -7.32 -25.84 -2.70
C PHE A 581 -8.13 -27.12 -2.73
N THR A 582 -9.35 -27.02 -3.25
CA THR A 582 -10.29 -28.12 -3.41
C THR A 582 -10.72 -28.23 -4.86
N ALA A 583 -10.56 -29.41 -5.45
CA ALA A 583 -11.01 -29.70 -6.82
C ALA A 583 -11.89 -30.96 -6.82
N GLY A 584 -12.90 -31.00 -7.70
CA GLY A 584 -13.94 -32.05 -7.69
C GLY A 584 -13.41 -33.47 -7.48
N GLY A 585 -13.89 -34.13 -6.42
CA GLY A 585 -13.51 -35.49 -6.02
C GLY A 585 -12.15 -35.66 -5.33
N ASN A 586 -11.35 -34.60 -5.22
CA ASN A 586 -10.04 -34.63 -4.54
C ASN A 586 -10.14 -34.09 -3.10
N PRO A 587 -9.37 -34.64 -2.15
CA PRO A 587 -9.28 -34.06 -0.81
C PRO A 587 -8.64 -32.68 -0.87
N THR A 588 -9.07 -31.77 0.01
CA THR A 588 -8.50 -30.43 0.13
C THR A 588 -7.01 -30.51 0.46
N GLN A 589 -6.22 -29.74 -0.29
CA GLN A 589 -4.79 -29.61 -0.06
C GLN A 589 -4.48 -28.24 0.56
N LEU A 590 -3.63 -28.26 1.58
CA LEU A 590 -3.08 -27.08 2.24
C LEU A 590 -1.68 -26.80 1.72
N SER A 591 -1.40 -25.53 1.46
CA SER A 591 -0.07 -24.99 1.26
C SER A 591 0.13 -23.71 2.07
N ALA A 592 1.27 -23.60 2.75
CA ALA A 592 1.67 -22.39 3.45
C ALA A 592 2.66 -21.60 2.59
N ILE A 593 2.36 -20.33 2.34
CA ILE A 593 3.28 -19.46 1.60
C ILE A 593 4.29 -18.88 2.58
N PRO A 594 5.61 -19.02 2.33
CA PRO A 594 6.63 -18.40 3.17
C PRO A 594 6.43 -16.90 3.30
N ALA A 595 6.84 -16.33 4.44
CA ALA A 595 6.79 -14.89 4.64
C ALA A 595 7.49 -14.16 3.50
N PHE A 596 6.84 -13.15 2.94
CA PHE A 596 7.39 -12.34 1.88
C PHE A 596 7.44 -10.87 2.30
N ALA A 597 8.44 -10.15 1.77
CA ALA A 597 8.77 -8.79 2.19
C ALA A 597 7.60 -7.81 1.97
N PRO A 598 7.53 -6.71 2.74
CA PRO A 598 6.59 -5.62 2.47
C PRO A 598 6.72 -5.15 1.02
N SER A 599 5.59 -4.95 0.36
CA SER A 599 5.55 -4.59 -1.06
C SER A 599 6.13 -5.58 -2.07
N ALA A 600 6.46 -6.81 -1.67
CA ALA A 600 6.75 -7.88 -2.61
C ALA A 600 5.44 -8.51 -3.13
N GLY A 601 5.42 -8.82 -4.43
CA GLY A 601 4.42 -9.67 -5.04
C GLY A 601 4.98 -11.05 -5.39
N VAL A 602 4.17 -12.08 -5.23
CA VAL A 602 4.46 -13.46 -5.60
C VAL A 602 3.39 -13.93 -6.55
N SER A 603 3.78 -14.56 -7.65
CA SER A 603 2.85 -15.15 -8.61
C SER A 603 2.94 -16.67 -8.56
N PHE A 604 1.84 -17.37 -8.77
CA PHE A 604 1.76 -18.80 -8.97
C PHE A 604 1.03 -19.07 -10.29
N PRO A 605 1.76 -19.06 -11.41
CA PRO A 605 1.19 -19.41 -12.69
C PRO A 605 0.76 -20.88 -12.71
N ALA A 606 -0.39 -21.16 -13.32
CA ALA A 606 -1.07 -22.46 -13.34
C ALA A 606 -1.08 -23.12 -11.95
N ILE A 607 -1.53 -22.38 -10.93
CA ILE A 607 -1.39 -22.75 -9.51
C ILE A 607 -1.91 -24.15 -9.19
N SER A 608 -3.05 -24.54 -9.78
CA SER A 608 -3.64 -25.87 -9.54
C SER A 608 -2.66 -26.99 -9.92
N LYS A 609 -1.94 -26.84 -11.04
CA LYS A 609 -0.94 -27.80 -11.52
C LYS A 609 0.39 -27.63 -10.80
N ASN A 610 0.94 -26.42 -10.80
CA ASN A 610 2.33 -26.19 -10.43
C ASN A 610 2.56 -26.18 -8.91
N VAL A 611 1.54 -25.88 -8.12
CA VAL A 611 1.61 -25.96 -6.65
C VAL A 611 0.96 -27.25 -6.16
N PHE A 612 -0.31 -27.47 -6.49
CA PHE A 612 -1.13 -28.56 -5.94
C PHE A 612 -1.09 -29.88 -6.75
N GLY A 613 -0.45 -29.91 -7.92
CA GLY A 613 -0.36 -31.13 -8.74
C GLY A 613 -1.70 -31.58 -9.33
N ILE A 614 -2.72 -30.71 -9.34
CA ILE A 614 -4.07 -31.01 -9.82
C ILE A 614 -4.27 -30.40 -11.21
N THR A 615 -4.54 -31.29 -12.17
CA THR A 615 -4.83 -30.97 -13.57
C THR A 615 -6.24 -31.42 -13.95
N GLY A 616 -6.93 -30.68 -14.82
CA GLY A 616 -8.26 -31.07 -15.29
C GLY A 616 -9.14 -29.89 -15.67
N THR A 617 -10.28 -30.20 -16.30
CA THR A 617 -11.25 -29.21 -16.78
C THR A 617 -12.25 -28.77 -15.71
N GLY A 618 -12.39 -29.51 -14.60
CA GLY A 618 -13.47 -29.38 -13.61
C GLY A 618 -13.44 -28.15 -12.69
N GLY A 619 -12.46 -27.24 -12.84
CA GLY A 619 -12.31 -26.11 -11.90
C GLY A 619 -11.97 -26.55 -10.47
N GLY A 620 -11.51 -25.59 -9.68
CA GLY A 620 -11.32 -25.77 -8.24
C GLY A 620 -11.59 -24.46 -7.50
N SER A 621 -11.85 -24.58 -6.21
CA SER A 621 -11.95 -23.46 -5.29
C SER A 621 -10.63 -23.33 -4.54
N LEU A 622 -10.08 -22.12 -4.55
CA LEU A 622 -8.94 -21.74 -3.74
C LEU A 622 -9.39 -20.79 -2.63
N GLN A 623 -9.25 -21.21 -1.39
CA GLN A 623 -9.42 -20.37 -0.22
C GLN A 623 -8.07 -19.87 0.27
N VAL A 624 -7.94 -18.56 0.45
CA VAL A 624 -6.78 -17.87 1.00
C VAL A 624 -7.14 -17.32 2.39
N ARG A 625 -6.33 -17.66 3.39
CA ARG A 625 -6.49 -17.19 4.78
C ARG A 625 -5.23 -16.52 5.31
N SER A 626 -5.44 -15.52 6.15
CA SER A 626 -4.42 -14.83 6.94
C SER A 626 -5.13 -14.01 8.01
N SER A 627 -4.51 -13.86 9.19
CA SER A 627 -4.92 -12.90 10.21
C SER A 627 -4.89 -11.45 9.71
N GLN A 628 -4.18 -11.20 8.60
CA GLN A 628 -4.03 -9.89 7.95
C GLN A 628 -4.70 -9.86 6.57
N ALA A 629 -5.83 -10.56 6.38
CA ALA A 629 -6.52 -10.64 5.08
C ALA A 629 -6.82 -9.27 4.43
N ALA A 630 -7.07 -8.22 5.21
CA ALA A 630 -7.27 -6.86 4.70
C ALA A 630 -6.01 -6.26 4.02
N SER A 631 -4.85 -6.76 4.40
CA SER A 631 -3.52 -6.35 3.91
C SER A 631 -3.05 -7.15 2.70
N VAL A 632 -3.79 -8.18 2.30
CA VAL A 632 -3.51 -9.00 1.11
C VAL A 632 -4.17 -8.36 -0.11
N ALA A 633 -3.42 -8.22 -1.20
CA ALA A 633 -3.94 -7.94 -2.53
C ALA A 633 -3.82 -9.21 -3.38
N LEU A 634 -4.91 -9.59 -4.04
CA LEU A 634 -5.01 -10.79 -4.88
C LEU A 634 -5.47 -10.41 -6.28
N SER A 635 -4.97 -11.15 -7.26
CA SER A 635 -5.49 -11.18 -8.62
C SER A 635 -5.44 -12.62 -9.12
N ALA A 636 -6.49 -13.06 -9.81
CA ALA A 636 -6.55 -14.37 -10.41
C ALA A 636 -7.04 -14.24 -11.85
N VAL A 637 -6.38 -14.91 -12.77
CA VAL A 637 -6.67 -14.85 -14.20
C VAL A 637 -6.68 -16.24 -14.78
N VAL A 638 -7.70 -16.56 -15.55
CA VAL A 638 -7.70 -17.75 -16.41
C VAL A 638 -7.40 -17.30 -17.82
N SER A 639 -6.22 -17.64 -18.30
CA SER A 639 -5.80 -17.36 -19.68
C SER A 639 -6.09 -18.55 -20.59
N LEU A 640 -6.54 -18.27 -21.81
CA LEU A 640 -6.67 -19.21 -22.90
C LEU A 640 -5.57 -18.93 -23.94
N ASN A 641 -4.73 -19.93 -24.19
CA ASN A 641 -3.70 -19.88 -25.23
C ASN A 641 -3.93 -21.03 -26.22
N ASP A 642 -4.53 -20.73 -27.38
CA ASP A 642 -4.66 -21.71 -28.47
C ASP A 642 -3.47 -21.60 -29.43
N PRO A 643 -2.62 -22.64 -29.55
CA PRO A 643 -1.46 -22.62 -30.46
C PRO A 643 -1.84 -22.47 -31.95
N ASN A 644 -3.10 -22.73 -32.32
CA ASN A 644 -3.56 -22.64 -33.71
C ASN A 644 -4.35 -21.35 -34.00
N SER A 645 -4.52 -20.46 -33.00
CA SER A 645 -5.22 -19.19 -33.15
C SER A 645 -4.25 -18.04 -32.89
N ALA A 646 -4.39 -16.96 -33.67
CA ALA A 646 -3.68 -15.70 -33.38
C ALA A 646 -4.23 -14.97 -32.14
N ILE A 647 -5.27 -15.53 -31.50
CA ILE A 647 -6.04 -14.88 -30.43
C ILE A 647 -5.78 -15.60 -29.10
N SER A 648 -5.30 -14.85 -28.11
CA SER A 648 -5.30 -15.24 -26.69
C SER A 648 -6.37 -14.44 -25.96
N SER A 649 -7.13 -15.07 -25.08
CA SER A 649 -8.08 -14.40 -24.18
C SER A 649 -7.67 -14.62 -22.72
N ALA A 650 -8.08 -13.70 -21.85
CA ALA A 650 -7.81 -13.78 -20.43
C ALA A 650 -8.99 -13.23 -19.65
N THR A 651 -9.55 -14.05 -18.77
CA THR A 651 -10.66 -13.68 -17.92
C THR A 651 -10.15 -13.51 -16.50
N ALA A 652 -10.27 -12.31 -15.96
CA ALA A 652 -10.04 -12.06 -14.54
C ALA A 652 -11.15 -12.72 -13.72
N LEU A 653 -10.79 -13.51 -12.72
CA LEU A 653 -11.73 -14.14 -11.80
C LEU A 653 -11.99 -13.20 -10.61
N PRO A 654 -13.23 -13.09 -10.13
CA PRO A 654 -13.52 -12.26 -8.97
C PRO A 654 -12.97 -12.90 -7.70
N ILE A 655 -12.47 -12.06 -6.79
CA ILE A 655 -12.08 -12.48 -5.44
C ILE A 655 -13.32 -12.39 -4.56
N LEU A 656 -13.90 -13.53 -4.22
CA LEU A 656 -15.04 -13.61 -3.31
C LEU A 656 -14.55 -13.44 -1.87
N ARG A 657 -15.31 -12.74 -1.03
CA ARG A 657 -14.94 -12.51 0.37
C ARG A 657 -16.03 -13.00 1.31
N SER A 658 -15.65 -13.64 2.40
CA SER A 658 -16.61 -14.15 3.38
C SER A 658 -17.46 -13.05 4.01
N ASP A 659 -16.90 -11.86 4.23
CA ASP A 659 -17.59 -10.69 4.79
C ASP A 659 -18.54 -9.98 3.81
N ARG A 660 -18.61 -10.47 2.57
CA ARG A 660 -19.44 -9.93 1.47
C ARG A 660 -20.42 -10.95 0.90
N SER A 661 -20.67 -12.01 1.65
CA SER A 661 -21.57 -13.10 1.29
C SER A 661 -23.00 -12.84 1.71
N ILE A 662 -23.94 -13.56 1.09
CA ILE A 662 -25.37 -13.54 1.45
C ILE A 662 -25.65 -14.45 2.65
N ALA A 663 -26.36 -13.94 3.64
CA ALA A 663 -26.86 -14.73 4.77
C ALA A 663 -28.15 -15.48 4.40
N ALA A 664 -28.66 -16.31 5.30
CA ALA A 664 -29.95 -16.96 5.15
C ALA A 664 -31.06 -15.94 4.85
N GLY A 665 -31.82 -16.16 3.78
CA GLY A 665 -32.87 -15.25 3.29
C GLY A 665 -32.40 -14.13 2.37
N ASP A 666 -31.09 -13.88 2.27
CA ASP A 666 -30.52 -12.91 1.33
C ASP A 666 -30.31 -13.55 -0.06
N HIS A 667 -30.08 -12.71 -1.07
CA HIS A 667 -29.86 -13.14 -2.44
C HIS A 667 -28.80 -12.31 -3.18
N LEU A 668 -28.17 -12.92 -4.19
CA LEU A 668 -27.32 -12.27 -5.19
C LEU A 668 -28.10 -12.09 -6.49
N THR A 669 -27.94 -10.94 -7.14
CA THR A 669 -28.55 -10.68 -8.46
C THR A 669 -27.49 -10.45 -9.53
N PHE A 670 -27.45 -11.32 -10.54
CA PHE A 670 -26.56 -11.20 -11.69
C PHE A 670 -27.32 -10.64 -12.90
N ALA A 671 -27.06 -9.37 -13.23
CA ALA A 671 -27.65 -8.71 -14.39
C ALA A 671 -26.91 -9.06 -15.70
N GLY A 672 -27.64 -9.15 -16.81
CA GLY A 672 -27.06 -9.29 -18.14
C GLY A 672 -26.56 -10.69 -18.50
N ALA A 673 -27.12 -11.74 -17.89
CA ALA A 673 -26.89 -13.12 -18.31
C ALA A 673 -27.27 -13.34 -19.78
N GLN A 674 -26.61 -14.30 -20.42
CA GLN A 674 -26.88 -14.71 -21.79
C GLN A 674 -27.12 -16.21 -21.85
N ASP A 675 -28.40 -16.60 -21.77
CA ASP A 675 -28.89 -17.92 -22.18
C ASP A 675 -28.02 -19.08 -21.62
N SER A 676 -27.82 -20.15 -22.40
CA SER A 676 -26.98 -21.29 -21.99
C SER A 676 -25.47 -21.04 -22.01
N GLN A 677 -25.03 -19.84 -22.39
CA GLN A 677 -23.61 -19.45 -22.37
C GLN A 677 -23.16 -18.99 -20.98
N THR A 678 -24.11 -18.80 -20.05
CA THR A 678 -23.83 -18.33 -18.70
C THR A 678 -23.67 -19.50 -17.74
N SER A 679 -22.54 -19.56 -17.04
CA SER A 679 -22.30 -20.48 -15.93
C SER A 679 -22.23 -19.73 -14.61
N VAL A 680 -22.89 -20.24 -13.58
CA VAL A 680 -22.90 -19.68 -12.22
C VAL A 680 -21.93 -20.47 -11.36
N TRP A 681 -21.10 -19.75 -10.60
CA TRP A 681 -20.16 -20.29 -9.61
C TRP A 681 -20.58 -19.83 -8.22
N ILE A 682 -20.69 -20.78 -7.30
CA ILE A 682 -21.22 -20.57 -5.95
C ILE A 682 -20.23 -21.15 -4.95
N GLN A 683 -19.91 -20.39 -3.91
CA GLN A 683 -19.00 -20.79 -2.85
C GLN A 683 -19.68 -20.69 -1.50
N GLU A 684 -19.66 -21.77 -0.72
CA GLU A 684 -19.92 -21.71 0.72
C GLU A 684 -18.71 -21.10 1.42
N VAL A 685 -18.91 -20.05 2.23
CA VAL A 685 -17.80 -19.25 2.78
C VAL A 685 -17.74 -19.21 4.30
N SER A 686 -18.72 -19.77 5.00
CA SER A 686 -18.82 -19.72 6.47
C SER A 686 -18.29 -20.97 7.16
N GLY A 687 -18.14 -22.08 6.43
CA GLY A 687 -17.81 -23.39 6.98
C GLY A 687 -19.03 -24.18 7.45
N ASN A 688 -20.25 -23.79 7.05
CA ASN A 688 -21.49 -24.49 7.38
C ASN A 688 -22.18 -24.94 6.10
N ALA A 689 -22.55 -26.21 6.01
CA ALA A 689 -23.35 -26.69 4.90
C ALA A 689 -24.70 -25.95 4.85
N GLY A 690 -25.18 -25.66 3.65
CA GLY A 690 -26.44 -24.94 3.45
C GLY A 690 -27.08 -25.30 2.12
N HIS A 691 -28.21 -24.65 1.85
CA HIS A 691 -29.02 -24.87 0.65
C HIS A 691 -29.19 -23.57 -0.13
N ILE A 692 -29.14 -23.67 -1.46
CA ILE A 692 -29.37 -22.55 -2.37
C ILE A 692 -30.50 -22.87 -3.35
N SER A 693 -31.17 -21.83 -3.84
CA SER A 693 -31.99 -21.88 -5.05
C SER A 693 -31.57 -20.81 -6.04
N ILE A 694 -31.78 -21.10 -7.31
CA ILE A 694 -31.44 -20.23 -8.44
C ILE A 694 -32.68 -20.05 -9.29
N GLN A 695 -33.06 -18.81 -9.56
CA GLN A 695 -34.08 -18.47 -10.53
C GLN A 695 -33.42 -17.83 -11.76
N TYR A 696 -33.71 -18.38 -12.92
CA TYR A 696 -33.33 -17.84 -14.21
C TYR A 696 -34.51 -17.07 -14.79
N LEU A 697 -34.33 -15.78 -15.04
CA LEU A 697 -35.39 -14.86 -15.44
C LEU A 697 -35.13 -14.33 -16.84
N ASP A 698 -36.19 -14.18 -17.65
CA ASP A 698 -36.13 -13.46 -18.92
C ASP A 698 -36.08 -11.93 -18.71
N ALA A 699 -36.08 -11.16 -19.81
CA ALA A 699 -36.02 -9.69 -19.73
C ALA A 699 -37.25 -9.06 -19.04
N ASN A 700 -38.40 -9.74 -19.06
CA ASN A 700 -39.66 -9.27 -18.49
C ASN A 700 -39.89 -9.79 -17.05
N GLY A 701 -38.91 -10.52 -16.50
CA GLY A 701 -38.99 -11.08 -15.15
C GLY A 701 -39.79 -12.37 -15.04
N ALA A 702 -40.10 -13.04 -16.14
CA ALA A 702 -40.68 -14.38 -16.10
C ALA A 702 -39.60 -15.42 -15.79
N ILE A 703 -39.89 -16.37 -14.89
CA ILE A 703 -38.98 -17.48 -14.58
C ILE A 703 -38.96 -18.44 -15.78
N VAL A 704 -37.79 -18.60 -16.38
CA VAL A 704 -37.53 -19.54 -17.50
C VAL A 704 -36.82 -20.82 -17.05
N GLY A 705 -36.28 -20.83 -15.84
CA GLY A 705 -35.66 -22.02 -15.23
C GLY A 705 -35.43 -21.85 -13.74
N ILE A 706 -35.30 -22.99 -13.04
CA ILE A 706 -35.00 -23.06 -11.62
C ILE A 706 -33.94 -24.16 -11.42
N ASP A 707 -33.01 -23.92 -10.51
CA ASP A 707 -32.08 -24.94 -10.00
C ASP A 707 -31.96 -24.80 -8.47
N SER A 708 -31.57 -25.86 -7.77
CA SER A 708 -31.40 -25.86 -6.32
C SER A 708 -30.52 -27.01 -5.87
N GLY A 709 -29.80 -26.83 -4.76
CA GLY A 709 -29.04 -27.93 -4.19
C GLY A 709 -28.37 -27.59 -2.87
N ASP A 710 -27.95 -28.65 -2.18
CA ASP A 710 -27.12 -28.55 -0.99
C ASP A 710 -25.66 -28.28 -1.37
N VAL A 711 -25.05 -27.35 -0.67
CA VAL A 711 -23.64 -27.00 -0.82
C VAL A 711 -22.93 -27.32 0.50
N PRO A 712 -22.01 -28.30 0.52
CA PRO A 712 -21.27 -28.63 1.73
C PRO A 712 -20.37 -27.48 2.21
N ALA A 713 -19.96 -27.55 3.48
CA ALA A 713 -19.05 -26.57 4.08
C ALA A 713 -17.78 -26.38 3.23
N PHE A 714 -17.42 -25.11 2.99
CA PHE A 714 -16.31 -24.63 2.15
C PHE A 714 -16.24 -25.22 0.74
N SER A 715 -17.33 -25.82 0.24
CA SER A 715 -17.37 -26.38 -1.10
C SER A 715 -17.90 -25.38 -2.11
N ALA A 716 -17.47 -25.58 -3.36
CA ALA A 716 -18.02 -24.87 -4.51
C ALA A 716 -19.12 -25.71 -5.18
N ALA A 717 -20.14 -25.03 -5.69
CA ALA A 717 -21.17 -25.57 -6.57
C ALA A 717 -21.23 -24.78 -7.88
N GLY A 718 -21.76 -25.41 -8.93
CA GLY A 718 -21.91 -24.78 -10.23
C GLY A 718 -23.26 -25.09 -10.85
N SER A 719 -23.79 -24.14 -11.62
CA SER A 719 -25.00 -24.32 -12.41
C SER A 719 -24.84 -23.65 -13.77
N ALA A 720 -25.63 -24.09 -14.76
CA ALA A 720 -25.67 -23.49 -16.09
C ALA A 720 -27.02 -22.84 -16.32
N ALA A 721 -27.03 -21.61 -16.81
CA ALA A 721 -28.26 -20.93 -17.15
C ALA A 721 -28.97 -21.62 -18.33
N VAL A 722 -30.28 -21.41 -18.39
CA VAL A 722 -31.13 -21.97 -19.44
C VAL A 722 -31.35 -20.96 -20.56
N ASN A 723 -31.81 -21.44 -21.72
CA ASN A 723 -32.14 -20.55 -22.83
C ASN A 723 -33.26 -19.57 -22.45
N GLY A 724 -33.14 -18.29 -22.82
CA GLY A 724 -34.05 -17.21 -22.45
C GLY A 724 -33.57 -16.36 -21.26
N THR A 725 -32.52 -16.77 -20.56
CA THR A 725 -32.03 -16.09 -19.35
C THR A 725 -31.42 -14.72 -19.66
N ARG A 726 -31.82 -13.70 -18.90
CA ARG A 726 -31.30 -12.33 -18.92
C ARG A 726 -30.87 -11.81 -17.55
N SER A 727 -31.43 -12.36 -16.48
CA SER A 727 -30.96 -12.16 -15.11
C SER A 727 -31.08 -13.43 -14.30
N ILE A 728 -30.28 -13.51 -13.24
CA ILE A 728 -30.21 -14.66 -12.34
C ILE A 728 -30.34 -14.15 -10.91
N ILE A 729 -31.21 -14.77 -10.13
CA ILE A 729 -31.31 -14.55 -8.68
C ILE A 729 -30.88 -15.83 -7.99
N LEU A 730 -29.83 -15.74 -7.19
CA LEU A 730 -29.32 -16.82 -6.34
C LEU A 730 -29.70 -16.52 -4.90
N THR A 731 -30.55 -17.33 -4.30
CA THR A 731 -31.05 -17.15 -2.94
C THR A 731 -30.40 -18.16 -1.99
N ASN A 732 -30.02 -17.71 -0.80
CA ASN A 732 -29.62 -18.57 0.29
C ASN A 732 -30.87 -18.99 1.08
N ASP A 733 -31.38 -20.19 0.81
CA ASP A 733 -32.57 -20.74 1.47
C ASP A 733 -32.24 -21.52 2.74
N SER A 734 -31.02 -21.38 3.26
CA SER A 734 -30.58 -22.07 4.46
C SER A 734 -31.39 -21.61 5.66
N THR A 735 -31.66 -22.53 6.59
CA THR A 735 -32.27 -22.22 7.89
C THR A 735 -31.22 -21.96 8.98
N GLY A 736 -29.94 -22.23 8.68
CA GLY A 736 -28.80 -22.07 9.59
C GLY A 736 -27.90 -20.88 9.25
N SER A 737 -26.66 -20.90 9.75
CA SER A 737 -25.68 -19.82 9.60
C SER A 737 -24.82 -19.91 8.34
N ALA A 738 -25.19 -20.76 7.37
CA ALA A 738 -24.50 -20.88 6.09
C ALA A 738 -24.52 -19.56 5.33
N ARG A 739 -23.40 -19.23 4.70
CA ARG A 739 -23.28 -18.03 3.87
C ARG A 739 -22.69 -18.37 2.52
N PHE A 740 -23.18 -17.71 1.48
CA PHE A 740 -22.77 -17.96 0.11
C PHE A 740 -22.23 -16.71 -0.56
N ALA A 741 -21.19 -16.88 -1.36
CA ALA A 741 -20.75 -15.88 -2.33
C ALA A 741 -20.79 -16.52 -3.73
N GLY A 742 -20.83 -15.69 -4.77
CA GLY A 742 -20.87 -16.24 -6.12
C GLY A 742 -20.77 -15.18 -7.19
N TYR A 743 -20.59 -15.65 -8.41
CA TYR A 743 -20.54 -14.85 -9.62
C TYR A 743 -21.02 -15.69 -10.80
N ALA A 744 -21.36 -15.05 -11.91
CA ALA A 744 -21.61 -15.75 -13.16
C ALA A 744 -20.54 -15.40 -14.19
N VAL A 745 -20.32 -16.28 -15.15
CA VAL A 745 -19.43 -16.05 -16.29
C VAL A 745 -20.18 -16.40 -17.54
N ILE A 746 -20.17 -15.48 -18.50
CA ILE A 746 -20.64 -15.78 -19.85
C ILE A 746 -19.42 -16.13 -20.67
N ASN A 747 -19.47 -17.27 -21.37
CA ASN A 747 -18.41 -17.68 -22.27
C ASN A 747 -18.86 -17.51 -23.72
N ASP A 748 -18.07 -16.79 -24.51
CA ASP A 748 -18.25 -16.75 -25.95
C ASP A 748 -17.99 -18.16 -26.54
N PRO A 749 -18.93 -18.75 -27.28
CA PRO A 749 -18.78 -20.11 -27.78
C PRO A 749 -17.74 -20.23 -28.90
N THR A 750 -17.31 -19.12 -29.51
CA THR A 750 -16.35 -19.09 -30.61
C THR A 750 -14.94 -18.91 -30.09
N THR A 751 -14.73 -17.95 -29.20
CA THR A 751 -13.40 -17.62 -28.66
C THR A 751 -13.10 -18.24 -27.31
N ASN A 752 -14.12 -18.75 -26.61
CA ASN A 752 -14.06 -19.10 -25.18
C ASN A 752 -13.59 -17.95 -24.28
N ASP A 753 -13.69 -16.70 -24.75
CA ASP A 753 -13.50 -15.52 -23.92
C ASP A 753 -14.63 -15.41 -22.89
N GLY A 754 -14.27 -15.11 -21.66
CA GLY A 754 -15.19 -15.11 -20.52
C GLY A 754 -15.38 -13.71 -19.95
N TRP A 755 -16.63 -13.34 -19.66
CA TRP A 755 -16.97 -12.07 -19.00
C TRP A 755 -17.71 -12.33 -17.69
N VAL A 756 -17.16 -11.78 -16.61
CA VAL A 756 -17.68 -12.00 -15.25
C VAL A 756 -18.85 -11.07 -14.95
N LEU A 757 -19.92 -11.61 -14.40
CA LEU A 757 -21.04 -10.89 -13.82
C LEU A 757 -20.98 -11.02 -12.30
N THR A 758 -21.04 -9.89 -11.61
CA THR A 758 -21.09 -9.81 -10.15
C THR A 758 -22.30 -9.01 -9.71
N ASP A 759 -22.74 -9.23 -8.48
CA ASP A 759 -23.67 -8.32 -7.81
C ASP A 759 -22.86 -7.17 -7.17
N PRO A 760 -23.00 -5.92 -7.62
CA PRO A 760 -22.22 -4.80 -7.10
C PRO A 760 -22.52 -4.48 -5.63
N LEU A 761 -23.72 -4.80 -5.12
CA LEU A 761 -24.10 -4.51 -3.73
C LEU A 761 -23.31 -5.38 -2.74
N HIS A 762 -23.07 -6.62 -3.12
CA HIS A 762 -22.30 -7.58 -2.34
C HIS A 762 -20.81 -7.49 -2.65
N GLN A 763 -20.41 -7.32 -3.91
CA GLN A 763 -19.00 -7.26 -4.31
C GLN A 763 -18.20 -6.17 -3.57
N TRP A 764 -18.82 -5.04 -3.23
CA TRP A 764 -18.12 -3.88 -2.64
C TRP A 764 -18.41 -3.67 -1.13
N GLY A 765 -19.38 -4.37 -0.55
CA GLY A 765 -19.85 -4.16 0.84
C GLY A 765 -20.77 -2.95 0.97
N SER A 766 -21.75 -3.01 1.88
CA SER A 766 -22.82 -2.01 2.16
C SER A 766 -22.83 -0.82 1.19
N ALA A 767 -23.39 -1.05 0.01
CA ALA A 767 -23.40 -0.08 -1.08
C ALA A 767 -24.34 1.08 -0.75
N SER A 768 -23.81 2.31 -0.82
CA SER A 768 -24.63 3.52 -0.73
C SER A 768 -24.18 4.54 -1.78
N GLY A 769 -25.13 5.37 -2.22
CA GLY A 769 -24.90 6.33 -3.29
C GLY A 769 -25.01 5.74 -4.71
N PRO A 770 -24.71 6.53 -5.74
CA PRO A 770 -24.83 6.10 -7.14
C PRO A 770 -23.83 4.99 -7.48
N LEU A 771 -24.23 4.10 -8.38
CA LEU A 771 -23.30 3.17 -9.03
C LEU A 771 -22.57 3.91 -10.16
N ILE A 772 -21.25 3.78 -10.20
CA ILE A 772 -20.36 4.41 -11.16
C ILE A 772 -19.77 3.33 -12.06
N MET A 773 -19.87 3.52 -13.38
CA MET A 773 -19.34 2.58 -14.39
C MET A 773 -18.48 3.34 -15.40
N PRO A 774 -17.25 2.89 -15.69
CA PRO A 774 -16.43 3.49 -16.75
C PRO A 774 -17.04 3.22 -18.13
N LEU A 775 -16.81 4.13 -19.07
CA LEU A 775 -17.08 3.95 -20.50
C LEU A 775 -15.77 3.77 -21.25
N VAL A 776 -15.77 2.85 -22.20
CA VAL A 776 -14.62 2.55 -23.05
C VAL A 776 -14.87 3.10 -24.45
N GLN A 777 -13.88 3.79 -25.01
CA GLN A 777 -14.01 4.51 -26.29
C GLN A 777 -13.92 3.59 -27.52
N THR A 778 -13.44 2.36 -27.37
CA THR A 778 -13.10 1.48 -28.50
C THR A 778 -14.28 0.66 -29.03
N ALA A 779 -15.41 0.61 -28.31
CA ALA A 779 -16.61 -0.12 -28.71
C ALA A 779 -17.87 0.42 -27.99
N PRO A 780 -19.09 0.08 -28.48
CA PRO A 780 -20.32 0.35 -27.75
C PRO A 780 -20.29 -0.25 -26.35
N ASN A 781 -20.87 0.47 -25.38
CA ASN A 781 -20.92 0.05 -23.99
C ASN A 781 -22.36 -0.38 -23.67
N ASP A 782 -22.59 -1.66 -23.48
CA ASP A 782 -23.87 -2.20 -23.06
C ASP A 782 -23.99 -2.09 -21.54
N VAL A 783 -25.09 -1.53 -21.05
CA VAL A 783 -25.42 -1.43 -19.62
C VAL A 783 -26.66 -2.27 -19.35
N TYR A 784 -26.51 -3.25 -18.47
CA TYR A 784 -27.59 -4.12 -18.01
C TYR A 784 -27.98 -3.74 -16.60
N ILE A 785 -29.29 -3.62 -16.35
CA ILE A 785 -29.83 -3.19 -15.06
C ILE A 785 -31.01 -4.10 -14.72
N SER A 786 -30.87 -4.85 -13.64
CA SER A 786 -31.89 -5.78 -13.13
C SER A 786 -32.50 -5.23 -11.86
N ASN A 787 -33.82 -5.27 -11.79
CA ASN A 787 -34.58 -4.92 -10.60
C ASN A 787 -34.99 -6.21 -9.87
N PRO A 788 -34.36 -6.57 -8.75
CA PRO A 788 -34.71 -7.78 -7.99
C PRO A 788 -35.95 -7.59 -7.09
N SER A 789 -36.54 -6.40 -7.05
CA SER A 789 -37.72 -6.11 -6.23
C SER A 789 -39.01 -6.58 -6.89
N ASN A 790 -40.03 -6.82 -6.07
CA ASN A 790 -41.42 -6.98 -6.47
C ASN A 790 -42.13 -5.65 -6.81
N THR A 791 -41.44 -4.51 -6.69
CA THR A 791 -41.93 -3.18 -7.07
C THR A 791 -41.08 -2.57 -8.18
N ALA A 792 -41.66 -1.67 -8.98
CA ALA A 792 -40.92 -1.01 -10.04
C ALA A 792 -39.85 -0.04 -9.50
N ALA A 793 -38.68 -0.01 -10.13
CA ALA A 793 -37.59 0.89 -9.79
C ALA A 793 -37.52 2.03 -10.82
N GLN A 794 -37.44 3.29 -10.37
CA GLN A 794 -37.03 4.38 -11.25
C GLN A 794 -35.51 4.45 -11.25
N VAL A 795 -34.90 4.42 -12.42
CA VAL A 795 -33.44 4.46 -12.61
C VAL A 795 -33.10 5.64 -13.49
N THR A 796 -32.13 6.44 -13.04
CA THR A 796 -31.58 7.56 -13.81
C THR A 796 -30.12 7.30 -14.11
N LEU A 797 -29.77 7.30 -15.40
CA LEU A 797 -28.42 7.22 -15.92
C LEU A 797 -27.96 8.61 -16.31
N THR A 798 -26.89 9.10 -15.69
CA THR A 798 -26.23 10.35 -16.07
C THR A 798 -24.88 10.02 -16.69
N THR A 799 -24.65 10.49 -17.91
CA THR A 799 -23.43 10.24 -18.67
C THR A 799 -22.50 11.44 -18.62
N ASP A 800 -21.30 11.23 -18.09
CA ASP A 800 -20.26 12.25 -17.95
C ASP A 800 -19.14 11.93 -18.94
N VAL A 801 -19.19 12.54 -20.12
CA VAL A 801 -18.29 12.26 -21.24
C VAL A 801 -17.36 13.42 -21.55
N ALA A 802 -16.12 13.12 -21.92
CA ALA A 802 -15.20 14.09 -22.50
C ALA A 802 -15.57 14.33 -23.98
N ASN A 803 -15.83 15.58 -24.37
CA ASN A 803 -16.13 15.92 -25.76
C ASN A 803 -14.93 15.63 -26.69
N ARG A 804 -15.21 15.12 -27.91
CA ARG A 804 -14.27 14.48 -28.86
C ARG A 804 -13.15 15.35 -29.45
N HIS A 805 -13.00 16.63 -29.10
CA HIS A 805 -11.99 17.48 -29.74
C HIS A 805 -11.25 18.38 -28.74
N HIS A 806 -9.98 18.01 -28.49
CA HIS A 806 -8.88 18.81 -27.94
C HIS A 806 -8.89 19.10 -26.43
N SER A 807 -7.67 19.28 -25.90
CA SER A 807 -7.28 19.41 -24.49
C SER A 807 -8.24 20.15 -23.57
N VAL A 808 -8.41 19.60 -22.36
CA VAL A 808 -8.72 20.28 -21.09
C VAL A 808 -9.63 21.51 -21.21
N ARG A 809 -10.94 21.29 -21.19
CA ARG A 809 -11.91 22.28 -20.72
C ARG A 809 -12.93 21.63 -19.77
N PRO A 810 -13.54 22.40 -18.84
CA PRO A 810 -14.50 21.88 -17.86
C PRO A 810 -15.72 21.28 -18.56
N ALA A 811 -16.16 20.10 -18.12
CA ALA A 811 -17.33 19.41 -18.67
C ALA A 811 -18.61 20.21 -18.38
N GLY A 812 -19.39 20.51 -19.43
CA GLY A 812 -20.77 20.97 -19.30
C GLY A 812 -21.71 19.79 -19.08
N ALA A 813 -22.74 20.01 -18.26
CA ALA A 813 -23.81 19.09 -17.82
C ALA A 813 -23.96 17.76 -18.61
N GLY A 814 -23.78 16.63 -17.90
CA GLY A 814 -23.97 15.29 -18.46
C GLY A 814 -25.38 15.04 -18.99
N ALA A 815 -25.50 14.26 -20.07
CA ALA A 815 -26.80 13.87 -20.61
C ALA A 815 -27.42 12.82 -19.67
N SER A 816 -28.66 13.06 -19.24
CA SER A 816 -29.37 12.22 -18.27
C SER A 816 -30.59 11.55 -18.91
N GLN A 817 -30.81 10.28 -18.58
CA GLN A 817 -31.95 9.48 -19.03
C GLN A 817 -32.57 8.76 -17.83
N THR A 818 -33.87 8.96 -17.61
CA THR A 818 -34.63 8.23 -16.59
C THR A 818 -35.51 7.16 -17.24
N MET A 819 -35.56 5.98 -16.63
CA MET A 819 -36.40 4.86 -17.07
C MET A 819 -37.02 4.13 -15.87
N SER A 820 -38.21 3.56 -16.10
CA SER A 820 -38.87 2.68 -15.15
C SER A 820 -38.50 1.24 -15.47
N ILE A 821 -37.93 0.52 -14.50
CA ILE A 821 -37.64 -0.91 -14.61
C ILE A 821 -38.73 -1.67 -13.84
N PRO A 822 -39.56 -2.49 -14.51
CA PRO A 822 -40.61 -3.25 -13.84
C PRO A 822 -40.06 -4.23 -12.79
N PRO A 823 -40.92 -4.75 -11.91
CA PRO A 823 -40.54 -5.80 -10.95
C PRO A 823 -39.84 -6.98 -11.64
N MET A 824 -38.82 -7.54 -11.00
CA MET A 824 -38.09 -8.74 -11.44
C MET A 824 -37.49 -8.68 -12.86
N SER A 825 -37.53 -7.51 -13.52
CA SER A 825 -37.20 -7.35 -14.94
C SER A 825 -35.79 -6.82 -15.15
N THR A 826 -35.28 -6.99 -16.36
CA THR A 826 -33.96 -6.51 -16.77
C THR A 826 -34.03 -5.60 -17.98
N SER A 827 -33.48 -4.40 -17.85
CA SER A 827 -33.31 -3.45 -18.96
C SER A 827 -31.88 -3.51 -19.52
N LYS A 828 -31.76 -3.36 -20.83
CA LYS A 828 -30.48 -3.18 -21.54
C LYS A 828 -30.48 -1.83 -22.23
N THR A 829 -29.43 -1.04 -22.03
CA THR A 829 -29.19 0.20 -22.77
C THR A 829 -27.80 0.18 -23.38
N THR A 830 -27.67 0.53 -24.66
CA THR A 830 -26.37 0.62 -25.33
C THR A 830 -25.96 2.08 -25.45
N LEU A 831 -24.78 2.41 -24.89
CA LEU A 831 -24.20 3.74 -24.93
C LEU A 831 -23.12 3.82 -26.02
N SER A 832 -23.04 4.96 -26.69
CA SER A 832 -22.06 5.20 -27.75
C SER A 832 -20.63 5.10 -27.20
N ALA A 833 -19.69 4.65 -28.04
CA ALA A 833 -18.28 4.60 -27.70
C ALA A 833 -17.74 6.01 -27.37
N SER A 834 -17.38 6.22 -26.10
CA SER A 834 -16.93 7.51 -25.55
C SER A 834 -15.95 7.30 -24.39
N SER A 835 -15.15 8.32 -24.10
CA SER A 835 -14.32 8.39 -22.89
C SER A 835 -15.09 9.13 -21.81
N GLY A 836 -15.34 8.48 -20.68
CA GLY A 836 -16.18 9.03 -19.62
C GLY A 836 -16.73 7.94 -18.72
N PHE A 837 -17.78 8.25 -17.97
CA PHE A 837 -18.41 7.28 -17.09
C PHE A 837 -19.91 7.55 -16.96
N VAL A 838 -20.61 6.57 -16.38
CA VAL A 838 -22.03 6.63 -16.11
C VAL A 838 -22.25 6.61 -14.61
N ARG A 839 -23.12 7.49 -14.13
CA ARG A 839 -23.70 7.45 -12.79
C ARG A 839 -25.12 6.90 -12.88
N LEU A 840 -25.39 5.85 -12.13
CA LEU A 840 -26.70 5.24 -12.01
C LEU A 840 -27.24 5.51 -10.60
N THR A 841 -28.33 6.26 -10.52
CA THR A 841 -29.12 6.45 -9.30
C THR A 841 -30.46 5.75 -9.43
N SER A 842 -30.97 5.17 -8.35
CA SER A 842 -32.28 4.54 -8.36
C SER A 842 -33.08 4.81 -7.08
N THR A 843 -34.40 4.75 -7.19
CA THR A 843 -35.34 4.84 -6.05
C THR A 843 -35.34 3.60 -5.17
N SER A 844 -34.82 2.47 -5.67
CA SER A 844 -34.71 1.20 -4.95
C SER A 844 -33.40 0.50 -5.33
N SER A 845 -33.03 -0.54 -4.59
CA SER A 845 -31.82 -1.33 -4.88
C SER A 845 -31.96 -2.03 -6.24
N VAL A 846 -30.98 -1.82 -7.12
CA VAL A 846 -30.87 -2.49 -8.42
C VAL A 846 -29.47 -3.08 -8.57
N SER A 847 -29.36 -4.16 -9.35
CA SER A 847 -28.08 -4.72 -9.77
C SER A 847 -27.76 -4.26 -11.18
N ALA A 848 -26.53 -3.82 -11.43
CA ALA A 848 -26.12 -3.32 -12.73
C ALA A 848 -24.71 -3.78 -13.10
N VAL A 849 -24.49 -4.01 -14.39
CA VAL A 849 -23.17 -4.32 -14.93
C VAL A 849 -23.04 -3.74 -16.34
N GLY A 850 -21.88 -3.18 -16.65
CA GLY A 850 -21.55 -2.78 -18.00
C GLY A 850 -20.84 -3.91 -18.76
N ARG A 851 -20.84 -3.85 -20.09
CA ARG A 851 -20.10 -4.74 -20.96
C ARG A 851 -19.60 -4.00 -22.18
N VAL A 852 -18.36 -4.28 -22.55
CA VAL A 852 -17.80 -3.89 -23.84
C VAL A 852 -17.52 -5.16 -24.63
N THR A 853 -17.96 -5.18 -25.89
CA THR A 853 -17.70 -6.28 -26.83
C THR A 853 -17.10 -5.70 -28.10
N MET A 854 -16.03 -6.31 -28.56
CA MET A 854 -15.30 -5.99 -29.77
C MET A 854 -15.32 -7.19 -30.70
N SER A 855 -15.20 -6.95 -32.00
CA SER A 855 -15.12 -8.01 -33.00
C SER A 855 -13.91 -7.79 -33.91
N ALA A 856 -13.11 -8.83 -34.11
CA ALA A 856 -11.98 -8.83 -35.04
C ALA A 856 -11.86 -10.19 -35.73
N GLY A 857 -11.67 -10.20 -37.06
CA GLY A 857 -11.43 -11.44 -37.82
C GLY A 857 -12.53 -12.50 -37.72
N GLY A 858 -13.78 -12.11 -37.47
CA GLY A 858 -14.92 -13.03 -37.26
C GLY A 858 -15.05 -13.58 -35.83
N ALA A 859 -14.15 -13.19 -34.93
CA ALA A 859 -14.18 -13.53 -33.50
C ALA A 859 -14.70 -12.35 -32.66
N SER A 860 -15.34 -12.67 -31.52
CA SER A 860 -15.84 -11.70 -30.54
C SER A 860 -15.07 -11.85 -29.21
N PHE A 861 -14.71 -10.71 -28.62
CA PHE A 861 -14.03 -10.64 -27.33
C PHE A 861 -14.54 -9.43 -26.55
N GLY A 862 -14.45 -9.46 -25.24
CA GLY A 862 -15.04 -8.42 -24.42
C GLY A 862 -14.58 -8.44 -22.98
N SER A 863 -15.17 -7.54 -22.20
CA SER A 863 -14.97 -7.50 -20.77
C SER A 863 -16.19 -6.92 -20.09
N SER A 864 -16.43 -7.33 -18.85
CA SER A 864 -17.40 -6.64 -18.01
C SER A 864 -16.80 -5.35 -17.46
N LEU A 865 -17.64 -4.33 -17.39
CA LEU A 865 -17.32 -3.05 -16.79
C LEU A 865 -18.01 -3.04 -15.42
N PRO A 866 -17.27 -3.14 -14.31
CA PRO A 866 -17.87 -3.27 -12.99
C PRO A 866 -18.63 -1.99 -12.62
N ALA A 867 -19.81 -2.17 -12.05
CA ALA A 867 -20.52 -1.10 -11.37
C ALA A 867 -19.97 -0.96 -9.95
N VAL A 868 -19.43 0.22 -9.63
CA VAL A 868 -18.78 0.49 -8.35
C VAL A 868 -19.61 1.53 -7.59
N PRO A 869 -20.11 1.24 -6.37
CA PRO A 869 -20.83 2.25 -5.60
C PRO A 869 -19.90 3.40 -5.23
N ALA A 870 -20.39 4.64 -5.25
CA ALA A 870 -19.61 5.81 -4.88
C ALA A 870 -19.02 5.72 -3.45
N SER A 871 -19.69 5.01 -2.54
CA SER A 871 -19.18 4.73 -1.19
C SER A 871 -17.91 3.87 -1.15
N ALA A 872 -17.53 3.21 -2.26
CA ALA A 872 -16.30 2.43 -2.38
C ALA A 872 -15.13 3.24 -2.99
N ALA A 873 -15.33 4.55 -3.25
CA ALA A 873 -14.28 5.44 -3.73
C ALA A 873 -13.17 5.63 -2.67
N LEU A 874 -11.96 5.96 -3.14
CA LEU A 874 -10.83 6.27 -2.27
C LEU A 874 -11.00 7.69 -1.71
N ALA A 875 -10.90 7.82 -0.39
CA ALA A 875 -10.81 9.13 0.26
C ALA A 875 -9.37 9.67 0.23
N SER A 876 -9.22 10.99 0.45
CA SER A 876 -7.89 11.61 0.57
C SER A 876 -7.03 10.91 1.62
N GLY A 877 -5.78 10.58 1.26
CA GLY A 877 -4.84 9.84 2.10
C GLY A 877 -5.03 8.31 2.11
N GLN A 878 -6.08 7.78 1.48
CA GLN A 878 -6.23 6.34 1.26
C GLN A 878 -5.54 5.90 -0.03
N GLY A 879 -5.21 4.61 -0.12
CA GLY A 879 -4.64 4.04 -1.34
C GLY A 879 -5.12 2.62 -1.61
N LYS A 880 -4.97 2.19 -2.86
CA LYS A 880 -5.34 0.84 -3.32
C LYS A 880 -4.20 0.21 -4.08
N ARG A 881 -3.98 -1.09 -3.84
CA ARG A 881 -3.00 -1.90 -4.56
C ARG A 881 -3.67 -2.83 -5.57
N PHE A 882 -3.15 -2.84 -6.79
CA PHE A 882 -3.39 -3.84 -7.81
C PHE A 882 -2.15 -4.72 -7.95
N THR A 883 -2.35 -6.00 -8.24
CA THR A 883 -1.27 -7.00 -8.41
C THR A 883 -1.54 -7.86 -9.63
N GLY A 884 -0.53 -8.55 -10.15
CA GLY A 884 -0.67 -9.33 -11.38
C GLY A 884 -0.85 -8.45 -12.63
N VAL A 885 -0.28 -7.24 -12.62
CA VAL A 885 -0.36 -6.31 -13.75
C VAL A 885 0.78 -6.59 -14.71
N ASP A 886 0.45 -6.85 -15.96
CA ASP A 886 1.42 -7.20 -17.01
C ASP A 886 1.57 -6.09 -18.05
N ASP A 887 2.75 -6.00 -18.65
CA ASP A 887 3.06 -5.01 -19.66
C ASP A 887 4.14 -5.53 -20.63
N SER A 888 3.80 -5.64 -21.92
CA SER A 888 4.64 -6.25 -22.95
C SER A 888 5.36 -5.21 -23.80
N SER A 889 6.65 -5.44 -24.04
CA SER A 889 7.56 -4.50 -24.71
C SER A 889 7.02 -4.05 -26.07
N ALA A 890 7.45 -2.88 -26.57
CA ALA A 890 7.06 -2.44 -27.90
C ALA A 890 7.46 -3.45 -28.99
N ARG A 891 8.62 -4.11 -28.81
CA ARG A 891 9.13 -5.17 -29.70
C ARG A 891 8.24 -6.42 -29.66
N THR A 892 7.83 -6.87 -28.48
CA THR A 892 6.93 -8.02 -28.30
C THR A 892 5.57 -7.75 -28.95
N VAL A 893 5.03 -6.54 -28.75
CA VAL A 893 3.77 -6.11 -29.35
C VAL A 893 3.85 -6.07 -30.88
N ALA A 894 4.93 -5.52 -31.43
CA ALA A 894 5.15 -5.49 -32.88
C ALA A 894 5.31 -6.89 -33.49
N ALA A 895 5.85 -7.84 -32.72
CA ALA A 895 5.99 -9.24 -33.14
C ALA A 895 4.68 -10.04 -33.08
N ALA A 896 3.60 -9.47 -32.54
CA ALA A 896 2.29 -10.10 -32.41
C ALA A 896 2.33 -11.50 -31.78
N THR A 897 3.17 -11.69 -30.76
CA THR A 897 3.29 -12.98 -30.07
C THR A 897 2.04 -13.26 -29.22
N PRO A 898 1.61 -14.53 -29.06
CA PRO A 898 0.57 -14.89 -28.10
C PRO A 898 0.90 -14.41 -26.67
N ALA A 899 -0.13 -14.18 -25.84
CA ALA A 899 0.02 -13.71 -24.45
C ALA A 899 0.80 -12.37 -24.29
N THR A 900 0.61 -11.46 -25.25
CA THR A 900 1.07 -10.06 -25.19
C THR A 900 -0.01 -9.21 -24.51
N TYR A 901 0.33 -8.55 -23.41
CA TYR A 901 -0.61 -7.71 -22.64
C TYR A 901 -0.08 -6.29 -22.49
N ARG A 902 -0.97 -5.31 -22.56
CA ARG A 902 -0.73 -3.94 -22.10
C ARG A 902 -1.84 -3.52 -21.16
N SER A 903 -1.45 -3.07 -19.98
CA SER A 903 -2.39 -2.65 -18.96
C SER A 903 -2.76 -1.17 -19.13
N THR A 904 -4.04 -0.86 -18.92
CA THR A 904 -4.57 0.52 -18.88
C THR A 904 -5.19 0.74 -17.51
N LEU A 905 -4.86 1.86 -16.87
CA LEU A 905 -5.48 2.25 -15.60
C LEU A 905 -6.53 3.34 -15.86
N MET A 906 -7.72 3.17 -15.31
CA MET A 906 -8.81 4.13 -15.40
C MET A 906 -9.09 4.69 -14.01
N LEU A 907 -9.11 6.01 -13.88
CA LEU A 907 -9.40 6.73 -12.65
C LEU A 907 -10.64 7.60 -12.87
N ILE A 908 -11.58 7.59 -11.93
CA ILE A 908 -12.80 8.40 -11.98
C ILE A 908 -12.88 9.21 -10.69
N GLU A 909 -13.12 10.51 -10.83
CA GLU A 909 -13.40 11.41 -9.72
C GLU A 909 -14.90 11.30 -9.37
N ALA A 910 -15.19 10.84 -8.15
CA ALA A 910 -16.53 10.44 -7.74
C ALA A 910 -17.26 11.48 -6.86
N ALA A 911 -16.52 12.42 -6.25
CA ALA A 911 -17.02 13.38 -5.27
C ALA A 911 -17.42 14.74 -5.87
N GLY A 912 -17.04 15.02 -7.11
CA GLY A 912 -17.29 16.30 -7.78
C GLY A 912 -16.24 17.37 -7.49
N GLU A 913 -15.08 16.99 -6.98
CA GLU A 913 -13.98 17.90 -6.62
C GLU A 913 -12.69 17.51 -7.33
N SER A 914 -11.84 18.48 -7.70
CA SER A 914 -10.57 18.13 -8.36
C SER A 914 -9.63 17.40 -7.39
N ALA A 915 -8.97 16.35 -7.87
CA ALA A 915 -8.06 15.53 -7.06
C ALA A 915 -6.68 15.37 -7.74
N THR A 916 -5.67 15.11 -6.92
CA THR A 916 -4.34 14.66 -7.39
C THR A 916 -4.11 13.25 -6.88
N VAL A 917 -3.77 12.34 -7.79
CA VAL A 917 -3.60 10.91 -7.50
C VAL A 917 -2.17 10.51 -7.82
N ARG A 918 -1.49 9.86 -6.88
CA ARG A 918 -0.13 9.35 -7.07
C ARG A 918 -0.17 7.89 -7.46
N VAL A 919 0.21 7.58 -8.70
CA VAL A 919 0.32 6.19 -9.15
C VAL A 919 1.77 5.72 -9.03
N THR A 920 1.99 4.64 -8.29
CA THR A 920 3.31 4.03 -8.09
C THR A 920 3.37 2.62 -8.64
N LEU A 921 4.26 2.38 -9.60
CA LEU A 921 4.58 1.05 -10.12
C LEU A 921 5.74 0.44 -9.35
N ARG A 922 5.59 -0.84 -9.03
CA ARG A 922 6.68 -1.73 -8.61
C ARG A 922 6.77 -2.87 -9.60
N TYR A 923 7.95 -3.10 -10.12
CA TYR A 923 8.16 -4.06 -11.19
C TYR A 923 9.53 -4.68 -11.09
N ASN A 924 9.64 -5.93 -11.51
CA ASN A 924 10.93 -6.60 -11.67
C ASN A 924 11.31 -6.53 -13.15
N PHE A 925 12.58 -6.23 -13.42
CA PHE A 925 13.12 -6.21 -14.77
C PHE A 925 14.46 -6.89 -14.81
N ILE A 926 14.82 -7.44 -15.97
CA ILE A 926 16.12 -8.07 -16.18
C ILE A 926 17.18 -7.01 -15.98
N ALA A 927 18.11 -7.30 -15.08
CA ALA A 927 19.11 -6.35 -14.64
C ALA A 927 20.51 -6.97 -14.66
N GLY A 928 20.86 -7.63 -15.76
CA GLY A 928 22.13 -8.34 -15.84
C GLY A 928 21.99 -9.69 -16.52
N ALA A 929 23.12 -10.39 -16.59
CA ALA A 929 23.13 -11.83 -16.77
C ALA A 929 23.02 -12.59 -15.44
N THR A 930 22.95 -11.90 -14.29
CA THR A 930 23.00 -12.54 -12.97
C THR A 930 21.86 -12.14 -12.02
N VAL A 931 21.13 -11.05 -12.30
CA VAL A 931 20.20 -10.46 -11.32
C VAL A 931 19.03 -9.80 -12.05
N SER A 932 17.79 -9.94 -11.55
CA SER A 932 16.76 -8.93 -11.84
C SER A 932 16.79 -7.85 -10.79
N SER A 933 16.51 -6.62 -11.19
CA SER A 933 16.32 -5.53 -10.24
C SER A 933 14.84 -5.31 -10.04
N GLN A 934 14.49 -4.93 -8.82
CA GLN A 934 13.22 -4.26 -8.57
C GLN A 934 13.37 -2.80 -8.99
N GLY A 935 12.35 -2.27 -9.64
CA GLY A 935 12.18 -0.87 -9.96
C GLY A 935 10.94 -0.33 -9.26
N VAL A 936 11.03 0.90 -8.78
CA VAL A 936 9.88 1.66 -8.28
C VAL A 936 9.82 2.96 -9.05
N SER A 937 8.66 3.30 -9.60
CA SER A 937 8.46 4.57 -10.31
C SER A 937 7.09 5.13 -9.97
N SER A 938 7.05 6.43 -9.69
CA SER A 938 5.81 7.11 -9.29
C SER A 938 5.56 8.31 -10.18
N ARG A 939 4.27 8.57 -10.46
CA ARG A 939 3.84 9.77 -11.16
C ARG A 939 2.52 10.28 -10.59
N ASP A 940 2.46 11.60 -10.39
CA ASP A 940 1.24 12.27 -9.97
C ASP A 940 0.39 12.66 -11.18
N PHE A 941 -0.91 12.44 -11.07
CA PHE A 941 -1.90 12.77 -12.08
C PHE A 941 -3.00 13.64 -11.47
N SER A 942 -3.30 14.76 -12.12
CA SER A 942 -4.43 15.61 -11.75
C SER A 942 -5.69 15.15 -12.48
N ILE A 943 -6.79 15.00 -11.75
CA ILE A 943 -8.11 14.70 -12.28
C ILE A 943 -9.06 15.83 -11.87
N GLY A 944 -9.74 16.43 -12.84
CA GLY A 944 -10.72 17.48 -12.54
C GLY A 944 -12.00 16.91 -11.93
N ALA A 945 -12.78 17.78 -11.30
CA ALA A 945 -14.13 17.46 -10.82
C ALA A 945 -14.98 16.78 -11.91
N ASN A 946 -15.61 15.67 -11.56
CA ASN A 946 -16.46 14.85 -12.44
C ASN A 946 -15.76 14.37 -13.71
N GLN A 947 -14.45 14.14 -13.67
CA GLN A 947 -13.69 13.62 -14.80
C GLN A 947 -13.30 12.16 -14.64
N MET A 948 -13.04 11.54 -15.78
CA MET A 948 -12.32 10.27 -15.87
C MET A 948 -10.97 10.53 -16.54
N LEU A 949 -9.91 9.96 -15.97
CA LEU A 949 -8.58 9.91 -16.56
C LEU A 949 -8.27 8.47 -16.97
N THR A 950 -7.91 8.28 -18.24
CA THR A 950 -7.42 6.99 -18.76
C THR A 950 -5.92 7.08 -18.98
N ILE A 951 -5.17 6.30 -18.20
CA ILE A 951 -3.72 6.16 -18.31
C ILE A 951 -3.45 4.90 -19.16
N ALA A 952 -3.42 5.11 -20.48
CA ALA A 952 -3.01 4.08 -21.44
C ALA A 952 -1.50 3.87 -21.42
N ASP A 953 -1.04 2.67 -21.85
CA ASP A 953 0.37 2.26 -21.81
C ASP A 953 0.97 2.54 -20.41
N LEU A 954 0.32 1.97 -19.38
CA LEU A 954 0.49 2.35 -17.97
C LEU A 954 1.97 2.43 -17.55
N ALA A 955 2.75 1.40 -17.89
CA ALA A 955 4.17 1.36 -17.55
C ALA A 955 4.95 2.51 -18.19
N ARG A 956 4.81 2.73 -19.48
CA ARG A 956 5.49 3.84 -20.18
C ARG A 956 5.04 5.20 -19.65
N SER A 957 3.75 5.35 -19.33
CA SER A 957 3.20 6.59 -18.79
C SER A 957 3.80 6.98 -17.44
N ILE A 958 4.31 6.04 -16.66
CA ILE A 958 4.88 6.29 -15.32
C ILE A 958 6.41 6.25 -15.36
N ILE A 959 7.01 5.26 -16.02
CA ILE A 959 8.47 5.07 -16.11
C ILE A 959 9.10 6.03 -17.14
N GLY A 960 8.36 6.44 -18.16
CA GLY A 960 8.86 7.23 -19.28
C GLY A 960 9.59 6.40 -20.34
N ALA A 961 10.46 7.05 -21.13
CA ALA A 961 11.13 6.44 -22.28
C ALA A 961 12.00 5.22 -21.94
N GLN A 962 12.51 5.15 -20.70
CA GLN A 962 13.33 4.03 -20.21
C GLN A 962 12.57 2.70 -20.17
N ARG A 963 11.23 2.72 -20.14
CA ARG A 963 10.40 1.52 -20.08
C ARG A 963 10.75 0.50 -21.17
N ASP A 964 11.10 0.95 -22.37
CA ASP A 964 11.42 0.03 -23.48
C ASP A 964 12.73 -0.73 -23.29
N ALA A 965 13.60 -0.28 -22.39
CA ALA A 965 14.84 -0.97 -22.05
C ALA A 965 14.63 -2.16 -21.09
N PHE A 966 13.42 -2.35 -20.54
CA PHE A 966 13.15 -3.36 -19.50
C PHE A 966 12.50 -4.65 -20.03
N GLY A 967 12.25 -4.75 -21.34
CA GLY A 967 11.61 -5.92 -21.92
C GLY A 967 10.14 -6.07 -21.53
N ASP A 968 9.65 -7.30 -21.45
CA ASP A 968 8.30 -7.58 -20.95
C ASP A 968 8.31 -7.53 -19.42
N LEU A 969 7.48 -6.68 -18.81
CA LEU A 969 7.29 -6.60 -17.37
C LEU A 969 6.09 -7.45 -16.97
N ARG A 970 6.27 -8.31 -15.97
CA ARG A 970 5.26 -9.27 -15.52
C ARG A 970 5.02 -9.17 -14.02
N ASN A 971 3.78 -9.42 -13.59
CA ASN A 971 3.36 -9.38 -12.19
C ASN A 971 3.79 -8.08 -11.48
N MET A 972 3.62 -6.94 -12.15
CA MET A 972 3.83 -5.63 -11.54
C MET A 972 2.76 -5.36 -10.47
N GLN A 973 3.12 -4.54 -9.48
CA GLN A 973 2.18 -3.97 -8.53
C GLN A 973 1.95 -2.49 -8.85
N VAL A 974 0.71 -2.05 -8.71
CA VAL A 974 0.29 -0.67 -8.93
C VAL A 974 -0.36 -0.17 -7.64
N ASP A 975 0.23 0.83 -7.01
CA ASP A 975 -0.48 1.61 -5.98
C ASP A 975 -1.09 2.84 -6.62
N VAL A 976 -2.30 3.15 -6.18
CA VAL A 976 -3.05 4.37 -6.52
C VAL A 976 -3.41 5.09 -5.23
#